data_AF-A0A7V3H8U8-F1
#
_entry.id   AF-A0A7V3H8U8-F1
#
_cell.length_a   1.000
_cell.length_b   1.000
_cell.length_c   1.000
_cell.angle_alpha   90.00
_cell.angle_beta   90.00
_cell.angle_gamma   90.00
#
_symmetry.space_group_name_H-M   'P 1'
#
loop_
_entity.id
_entity.type
_entity.pdbx_description
1 polymer ?
#
loop_
_entity_poly.entity_id
_entity_poly.type
_entity_poly.pdbx_seq_one_letter_code
_entity_poly.pdbx_strand_id
1 'polypeptide(L)'
;MCEICAQSHAPNDGFREKHTKDKPFRLWLSDRKPGWRHSVSSGRAPFRAPRSSKDRAKRRMMAHRSDQAVASQAQAAPQPPNSPRRARRFLIGWTTALAALGVSTAALAVALWLMRFPIAEFFLNAALAERGAEADFDIVRLDLGRIVLRDVRFGAESAPDARIDVVEARWSWFGIAPRLRSVRVLAPELRMRLTPQGRVSLGALDRIRGAPGVRRFALPPIALTIEEGRAVIAAPFGDLNATFQGRGTLGADFAGAAQIERSTRAREHYALREGAADLLIVSRDGGLAFRLDVQAGELVWANSRTRDARVRLMGRAPLDLARYDLQATWRIGSFSAEDISAQGLAGALGLGGVAQENAINPEAWESQLRLNASSLTLLSNTFAQLRLDARAEGGEARGQATWTLGAERFDGLSLISEQPGASGAVTFDVETGDMRGEALLTLARARLNEAAQQRIRRAFPELGGTPVAPTFARAERSLDAAADRFDLTIPLALTRANNNSRLYVAAPAEAHAATGARLRLSPLREDAPALVLQWPGPALHGTVALELSGGGAPDASLLLDTADWAPRGPFEADGTLTLANWRADDASIAANELGISIFVAPGGGGRVELRGPAHISGPIGDGQMRDLAPDLDIAVLWKPGWRVVPNRGCLPTRIGGLDVAGFSFANGRLALCALGGALIAADASENLSGGFNIRQLALNGRMTGRAAQPARLTSASVTGRFSGRVGDVELAIEADAPRLSVDMGENRTLALVLGRLSANAHLSQDWRVVGAFESGTLTDPSLPGSVSTIEGEWSAEPVDGRAVIRISSGDALVTANQPSTEDERVLFQPMRLANVDAILREGRLEANGDIVLNEPEHLLAGFSAWHEMEEGVGGAQVVAPQIVFSERLQPYQITERARGVIENVRGPASAVADISWSRQEIDARGTLTLSGVSFATTTLPIVQDVRGVVAFDDLFALTTPPGQRVSVGVLNPGIAVRNGIVQFQLLPAQRINIEGAAFEFADGVLAMQPTTVTLGQSETRIVLTLADVDAASLIATLNIPDLAATGRLEGTFPLRLTARTAFVEHGVLRALPDGGLISYTGDAGENATGVTRIAFDALRGFRYDSLALTLDGDISGDVLTQIDFSGENTGRPVDLGPIAPVPGLGNISVVGVPFDFNVSIRAPFRRLAQTAASITDPGAILNRARQDEDVEVEVDAQTPAPAPVDQPGPGTR
;
A
#
# COMPACT_ATOMS: atom_id res chain seq x y z
N MET A 1 4.21 -22.78 22.15
CA MET A 1 3.66 -23.78 23.09
C MET A 1 4.70 -24.03 24.17
N CYS A 2 4.53 -23.41 25.35
CA CYS A 2 5.17 -23.71 26.64
C CYS A 2 4.89 -22.55 27.60
N GLU A 3 3.85 -22.69 28.43
CA GLU A 3 3.77 -22.01 29.72
C GLU A 3 4.33 -22.94 30.80
N ILE A 4 4.85 -22.40 31.90
CA ILE A 4 4.28 -22.62 33.24
C ILE A 4 4.96 -21.67 34.24
N CYS A 5 4.18 -21.23 35.23
CA CYS A 5 4.48 -20.11 36.12
C CYS A 5 5.54 -20.36 37.20
N ALA A 6 6.14 -19.27 37.69
CA ALA A 6 6.28 -19.03 39.12
C ALA A 6 6.04 -17.53 39.40
N GLN A 7 5.22 -17.21 40.40
CA GLN A 7 4.85 -15.84 40.78
C GLN A 7 5.47 -15.48 42.14
N SER A 8 5.86 -14.21 42.34
CA SER A 8 5.60 -13.51 43.62
C SER A 8 5.94 -12.02 43.60
N HIS A 9 4.93 -11.21 43.96
CA HIS A 9 4.99 -10.02 44.84
C HIS A 9 5.87 -8.79 44.45
N ALA A 10 5.16 -7.69 44.19
CA ALA A 10 5.57 -6.31 44.45
C ALA A 10 5.36 -5.97 45.97
N PRO A 11 5.58 -4.74 46.52
CA PRO A 11 5.85 -3.47 45.81
C PRO A 11 6.90 -2.51 46.47
N ASN A 12 6.91 -1.29 45.93
CA ASN A 12 7.18 0.02 46.57
C ASN A 12 8.59 0.64 46.64
N ASP A 13 8.53 1.97 46.58
CA ASP A 13 9.45 3.03 47.04
C ASP A 13 10.91 3.06 46.52
N GLY A 14 11.20 4.10 45.73
CA GLY A 14 12.56 4.50 45.35
C GLY A 14 13.07 5.69 46.16
N PHE A 15 14.38 5.97 46.10
CA PHE A 15 14.94 7.20 46.67
C PHE A 15 16.11 7.79 45.86
N ARG A 16 16.39 9.06 46.16
CA ARG A 16 17.21 10.03 45.42
C ARG A 16 18.72 9.79 45.45
N GLU A 17 19.37 10.35 44.41
CA GLU A 17 20.64 11.11 44.44
C GLU A 17 21.88 10.53 45.17
N LYS A 18 23.02 10.46 44.46
CA LYS A 18 24.09 11.43 44.73
C LYS A 18 25.13 11.65 43.62
N HIS A 19 25.70 12.85 43.70
CA HIS A 19 26.67 13.50 42.81
C HIS A 19 28.11 12.93 42.86
N THR A 20 28.95 13.55 41.99
CA THR A 20 30.44 13.67 41.99
C THR A 20 31.29 12.48 41.56
N LYS A 21 32.51 12.70 41.01
CA LYS A 21 33.05 13.73 40.08
C LYS A 21 34.50 13.35 39.73
N ASP A 22 34.97 13.82 38.57
CA ASP A 22 36.38 14.02 38.21
C ASP A 22 37.34 12.82 38.09
N LYS A 23 38.47 13.10 37.41
CA LYS A 23 39.52 12.20 36.90
C LYS A 23 40.86 12.46 37.67
N PRO A 24 42.04 12.12 37.12
CA PRO A 24 42.65 10.78 36.91
C PRO A 24 44.03 10.67 37.64
N PHE A 25 44.73 9.53 37.58
CA PHE A 25 46.21 9.54 37.71
C PHE A 25 46.95 8.41 36.94
N ARG A 26 48.20 8.70 36.54
CA ARG A 26 49.26 7.77 36.08
C ARG A 26 50.14 7.37 37.30
N LEU A 27 51.11 6.45 37.28
CA LEU A 27 52.45 6.50 36.65
C LEU A 27 53.20 5.15 36.97
N TRP A 28 53.85 4.48 35.99
CA TRP A 28 55.34 4.34 35.82
C TRP A 28 56.03 3.27 36.71
N LEU A 29 57.22 2.68 36.42
CA LEU A 29 58.34 2.82 35.43
C LEU A 29 58.76 1.36 34.98
N SER A 30 59.81 0.93 34.24
CA SER A 30 61.04 1.38 33.52
C SER A 30 61.56 0.16 32.67
N ASP A 31 62.62 0.14 31.85
CA ASP A 31 63.27 1.00 30.83
C ASP A 31 64.30 0.10 30.06
N ARG A 32 64.77 0.52 28.87
CA ARG A 32 65.93 0.00 28.08
C ARG A 32 65.80 -1.32 27.29
N LYS A 33 66.36 -1.58 26.08
CA LYS A 33 66.97 -0.85 24.89
C LYS A 33 68.21 -1.66 24.34
N PRO A 34 68.80 -1.40 23.13
CA PRO A 34 68.23 -1.53 21.76
C PRO A 34 69.23 -2.09 20.68
N GLY A 35 68.82 -2.20 19.39
CA GLY A 35 69.72 -2.37 18.20
C GLY A 35 69.03 -3.06 17.01
N TRP A 36 68.78 -2.44 15.84
CA TRP A 36 69.68 -2.09 14.69
C TRP A 36 70.16 -3.31 13.87
N ARG A 37 70.10 -3.39 12.51
CA ARG A 37 69.60 -2.50 11.42
C ARG A 37 69.43 -3.31 10.09
N HIS A 38 68.60 -2.83 9.14
CA HIS A 38 68.62 -2.90 7.64
C HIS A 38 69.20 -4.11 6.82
N SER A 39 68.89 -4.35 5.52
CA SER A 39 67.73 -4.07 4.64
C SER A 39 67.93 -4.56 3.19
N VAL A 40 66.84 -4.91 2.48
CA VAL A 40 66.57 -4.64 1.03
C VAL A 40 67.21 -5.49 -0.11
N SER A 41 66.40 -5.68 -1.17
CA SER A 41 66.69 -5.94 -2.61
C SER A 41 66.81 -7.37 -3.20
N SER A 42 65.68 -7.84 -3.76
CA SER A 42 65.45 -8.26 -5.17
C SER A 42 66.33 -9.30 -5.91
N GLY A 43 65.66 -10.15 -6.72
CA GLY A 43 65.98 -10.16 -8.17
C GLY A 43 65.92 -11.48 -8.97
N ARG A 44 64.74 -11.81 -9.53
CA ARG A 44 64.48 -12.62 -10.76
C ARG A 44 64.99 -14.08 -10.89
N ALA A 45 64.13 -14.89 -11.50
CA ALA A 45 64.34 -16.26 -12.01
C ALA A 45 65.04 -16.23 -13.42
N PRO A 46 65.08 -17.29 -14.28
CA PRO A 46 64.49 -18.65 -14.19
C PRO A 46 65.40 -19.81 -14.75
N PHE A 47 64.78 -20.94 -15.11
CA PHE A 47 65.17 -21.99 -16.10
C PHE A 47 65.71 -23.39 -15.68
N ARG A 48 64.91 -24.40 -16.07
CA ARG A 48 65.19 -25.75 -16.65
C ARG A 48 66.22 -26.73 -16.05
N ALA A 49 65.75 -27.99 -15.94
CA ALA A 49 66.49 -29.26 -15.93
C ALA A 49 67.08 -29.60 -17.36
N PRO A 50 67.76 -30.75 -17.67
CA PRO A 50 67.75 -32.04 -16.94
C PRO A 50 69.04 -32.94 -17.01
N ARG A 51 68.89 -34.18 -16.50
CA ARG A 51 69.53 -35.46 -16.92
C ARG A 51 71.06 -35.70 -16.75
N SER A 52 71.36 -36.62 -15.82
CA SER A 52 72.23 -37.82 -15.96
C SER A 52 73.71 -37.73 -16.43
N SER A 53 74.66 -38.26 -15.63
CA SER A 53 75.18 -39.65 -15.78
C SER A 53 76.56 -39.92 -15.13
N LYS A 54 76.74 -41.19 -14.72
CA LYS A 54 77.97 -42.03 -14.65
C LYS A 54 79.36 -41.50 -14.20
N ASP A 55 79.84 -42.16 -13.14
CA ASP A 55 81.17 -42.80 -12.96
C ASP A 55 82.48 -42.02 -12.63
N ARG A 56 83.16 -42.57 -11.60
CA ARG A 56 84.62 -42.75 -11.41
C ARG A 56 85.58 -41.54 -11.26
N ALA A 57 85.68 -41.12 -9.99
CA ALA A 57 86.86 -41.33 -9.13
C ALA A 57 88.25 -40.72 -9.49
N LYS A 58 88.70 -39.79 -8.62
CA LYS A 58 90.06 -39.64 -8.03
C LYS A 58 89.91 -38.81 -6.74
N ARG A 59 90.24 -39.25 -5.51
CA ARG A 59 91.51 -39.64 -4.83
C ARG A 59 92.36 -38.45 -4.29
N ARG A 60 92.50 -38.42 -2.95
CA ARG A 60 93.51 -37.67 -2.13
C ARG A 60 93.32 -36.14 -2.00
N MET A 61 93.81 -35.45 -0.93
CA MET A 61 94.72 -35.86 0.16
C MET A 61 94.59 -35.04 1.47
N MET A 62 95.02 -35.62 2.60
CA MET A 62 95.55 -34.99 3.85
C MET A 62 94.62 -34.15 4.77
N ALA A 63 94.92 -33.98 6.07
CA ALA A 63 95.63 -34.82 7.06
C ALA A 63 95.53 -34.25 8.49
N HIS A 64 95.48 -35.10 9.52
CA HIS A 64 96.17 -35.04 10.83
C HIS A 64 95.89 -36.40 11.52
N ARG A 65 96.85 -37.22 12.02
CA ARG A 65 97.86 -37.07 13.10
C ARG A 65 97.22 -36.77 14.47
N SER A 66 97.59 -37.43 15.57
CA SER A 66 98.63 -38.44 15.89
C SER A 66 98.34 -39.01 17.29
N ASP A 67 98.87 -40.11 17.86
CA ASP A 67 99.73 -41.28 17.56
C ASP A 67 99.65 -42.17 18.87
N GLN A 68 100.24 -43.33 19.18
CA GLN A 68 101.06 -44.47 18.67
C GLN A 68 100.96 -45.57 19.79
N ALA A 69 101.33 -46.85 19.74
CA ALA A 69 101.81 -47.86 18.75
C ALA A 69 101.24 -49.23 19.24
N VAL A 70 101.79 -50.46 19.24
CA VAL A 70 103.02 -51.20 18.86
C VAL A 70 102.54 -52.62 18.45
N ALA A 71 102.77 -53.14 17.23
CA ALA A 71 103.82 -54.08 16.78
C ALA A 71 104.04 -55.35 17.66
N SER A 72 104.31 -56.56 17.15
CA SER A 72 104.70 -57.08 15.81
C SER A 72 104.35 -58.61 15.73
N GLN A 73 104.49 -59.45 14.68
CA GLN A 73 104.89 -59.42 13.24
C GLN A 73 104.26 -60.70 12.57
N ALA A 74 103.94 -60.78 11.26
CA ALA A 74 104.74 -61.29 10.11
C ALA A 74 105.20 -62.78 10.18
N GLN A 75 105.41 -63.56 9.09
CA GLN A 75 105.35 -63.31 7.64
C GLN A 75 105.08 -64.61 6.80
N ALA A 76 105.35 -64.63 5.49
CA ALA A 76 104.97 -65.70 4.53
C ALA A 76 106.14 -66.60 4.03
N ALA A 77 105.84 -67.60 3.18
CA ALA A 77 106.73 -68.68 2.69
C ALA A 77 107.78 -68.25 1.63
N PRO A 78 108.84 -69.06 1.36
CA PRO A 78 108.76 -70.14 0.35
C PRO A 78 109.56 -71.45 0.69
N GLN A 79 109.91 -72.25 -0.33
CA GLN A 79 110.47 -73.63 -0.30
C GLN A 79 112.01 -73.66 -0.55
N PRO A 80 112.67 -74.81 -0.88
CA PRO A 80 112.88 -76.12 -0.22
C PRO A 80 114.40 -76.27 0.15
N PRO A 81 115.18 -77.40 0.08
CA PRO A 81 114.92 -78.85 -0.06
C PRO A 81 115.78 -79.75 0.92
N ASN A 82 116.12 -80.97 0.48
CA ASN A 82 117.14 -81.94 0.96
C ASN A 82 116.89 -82.80 2.23
N SER A 83 116.64 -84.08 1.94
CA SER A 83 116.55 -85.29 2.80
C SER A 83 117.95 -85.94 3.09
N PRO A 84 118.14 -87.06 3.85
CA PRO A 84 117.15 -88.12 4.15
C PRO A 84 117.27 -88.96 5.47
N ARG A 85 116.39 -89.98 5.58
CA ARG A 85 116.44 -91.21 6.44
C ARG A 85 116.11 -91.02 7.95
N ARG A 86 115.35 -91.93 8.63
CA ARG A 86 114.63 -93.16 8.19
C ARG A 86 113.55 -93.60 9.22
N ALA A 87 112.31 -93.88 8.76
CA ALA A 87 111.29 -94.79 9.36
C ALA A 87 110.71 -94.43 10.78
N ARG A 88 109.50 -94.86 11.23
CA ARG A 88 108.44 -95.72 10.65
C ARG A 88 107.08 -95.47 11.38
N ARG A 89 105.93 -95.66 10.69
CA ARG A 89 104.52 -95.72 11.18
C ARG A 89 103.95 -94.37 11.72
N PHE A 90 102.88 -93.70 11.21
CA PHE A 90 101.56 -93.98 10.58
C PHE A 90 100.35 -94.24 11.51
N LEU A 91 99.27 -93.45 11.27
CA LEU A 91 97.82 -93.78 11.37
C LEU A 91 97.17 -94.09 12.74
N ILE A 92 97.10 -93.13 13.67
CA ILE A 92 96.14 -93.15 14.82
C ILE A 92 95.38 -91.80 15.03
N GLY A 93 95.77 -90.70 14.39
CA GLY A 93 95.32 -89.34 14.77
C GLY A 93 93.89 -88.89 14.39
N TRP A 94 93.22 -89.52 13.42
CA TRP A 94 91.90 -89.05 12.94
C TRP A 94 90.70 -89.79 13.57
N THR A 95 90.90 -91.01 14.05
CA THR A 95 89.86 -91.76 14.76
C THR A 95 89.61 -91.18 16.15
N THR A 96 90.63 -90.67 16.84
CA THR A 96 90.45 -89.93 18.09
C THR A 96 89.75 -88.59 17.89
N ALA A 97 90.02 -87.88 16.80
CA ALA A 97 89.29 -86.65 16.45
C ALA A 97 87.80 -86.93 16.17
N LEU A 98 87.48 -87.96 15.36
CA LEU A 98 86.09 -88.33 15.07
C LEU A 98 85.37 -89.01 16.24
N ALA A 99 86.09 -89.74 17.10
CA ALA A 99 85.52 -90.31 18.33
C ALA A 99 85.32 -89.25 19.42
N ALA A 100 86.23 -88.30 19.58
CA ALA A 100 86.04 -87.14 20.46
C ALA A 100 84.91 -86.25 19.94
N LEU A 101 84.81 -86.02 18.63
CA LEU A 101 83.67 -85.34 18.03
C LEU A 101 82.38 -86.14 18.25
N GLY A 102 82.39 -87.47 18.05
CA GLY A 102 81.21 -88.32 18.24
C GLY A 102 80.74 -88.39 19.69
N VAL A 103 81.65 -88.55 20.65
CA VAL A 103 81.36 -88.55 22.10
C VAL A 103 80.99 -87.14 22.58
N SER A 104 81.65 -86.08 22.10
CA SER A 104 81.27 -84.70 22.39
C SER A 104 79.91 -84.34 21.80
N THR A 105 79.60 -84.77 20.58
CA THR A 105 78.27 -84.56 19.95
C THR A 105 77.20 -85.39 20.64
N ALA A 106 77.50 -86.61 21.08
CA ALA A 106 76.57 -87.42 21.86
C ALA A 106 76.33 -86.83 23.27
N ALA A 107 77.39 -86.38 23.95
CA ALA A 107 77.29 -85.69 25.24
C ALA A 107 76.55 -84.36 25.11
N LEU A 108 76.79 -83.59 24.03
CA LEU A 108 76.06 -82.37 23.70
C LEU A 108 74.59 -82.68 23.39
N ALA A 109 74.29 -83.73 22.61
CA ALA A 109 72.92 -84.14 22.32
C ALA A 109 72.17 -84.60 23.59
N VAL A 110 72.84 -85.33 24.49
CA VAL A 110 72.28 -85.72 25.79
C VAL A 110 72.11 -84.51 26.71
N ALA A 111 73.06 -83.57 26.73
CA ALA A 111 72.94 -82.34 27.51
C ALA A 111 71.80 -81.43 26.98
N LEU A 112 71.71 -81.23 25.68
CA LEU A 112 70.60 -80.53 25.01
C LEU A 112 69.26 -81.24 25.25
N TRP A 113 69.24 -82.58 25.28
CA TRP A 113 68.03 -83.35 25.59
C TRP A 113 67.63 -83.29 27.06
N LEU A 114 68.58 -83.18 28.00
CA LEU A 114 68.30 -82.96 29.42
C LEU A 114 67.83 -81.52 29.67
N MET A 115 68.49 -80.53 29.04
CA MET A 115 68.10 -79.12 29.07
C MET A 115 66.92 -78.78 28.14
N ARG A 116 66.25 -79.77 27.51
CA ARG A 116 65.27 -79.51 26.44
C ARG A 116 64.10 -78.63 26.88
N PHE A 117 63.70 -78.71 28.15
CA PHE A 117 62.63 -77.89 28.72
C PHE A 117 63.03 -76.40 28.77
N PRO A 118 64.06 -75.95 29.55
CA PRO A 118 64.46 -74.55 29.57
C PRO A 118 64.96 -74.02 28.21
N ILE A 119 65.49 -74.88 27.34
CA ILE A 119 65.83 -74.49 25.95
C ILE A 119 64.57 -74.17 25.15
N ALA A 120 63.55 -75.04 25.17
CA ALA A 120 62.30 -74.80 24.46
C ALA A 120 61.51 -73.63 25.06
N GLU A 121 61.57 -73.46 26.37
CA GLU A 121 61.01 -72.31 27.09
C GLU A 121 61.65 -71.00 26.66
N PHE A 122 62.99 -70.92 26.65
CA PHE A 122 63.72 -69.76 26.15
C PHE A 122 63.40 -69.45 24.68
N PHE A 123 63.39 -70.45 23.80
CA PHE A 123 63.07 -70.24 22.38
C PHE A 123 61.59 -69.87 22.15
N LEU A 124 60.65 -70.41 22.93
CA LEU A 124 59.24 -70.08 22.81
C LEU A 124 58.95 -68.68 23.36
N ASN A 125 59.53 -68.31 24.51
CA ASN A 125 59.48 -66.95 25.04
C ASN A 125 60.11 -65.93 24.08
N ALA A 126 61.27 -66.23 23.50
CA ALA A 126 61.89 -65.37 22.49
C ALA A 126 61.02 -65.23 21.23
N ALA A 127 60.41 -66.31 20.74
CA ALA A 127 59.54 -66.29 19.57
C ALA A 127 58.19 -65.59 19.82
N LEU A 128 57.67 -65.60 21.05
CA LEU A 128 56.47 -64.85 21.43
C LEU A 128 56.79 -63.37 21.63
N ALA A 129 57.90 -63.04 22.31
CA ALA A 129 58.36 -61.66 22.49
C ALA A 129 58.72 -60.97 21.16
N GLU A 130 59.34 -61.68 20.22
CA GLU A 130 59.56 -61.22 18.82
C GLU A 130 58.24 -60.85 18.12
N ARG A 131 57.12 -61.45 18.55
CA ARG A 131 55.75 -61.21 18.04
C ARG A 131 54.92 -60.32 18.97
N GLY A 132 55.56 -59.61 19.91
CA GLY A 132 54.91 -58.67 20.82
C GLY A 132 54.04 -59.29 21.92
N ALA A 133 54.11 -60.61 22.12
CA ALA A 133 53.37 -61.34 23.15
C ALA A 133 54.30 -61.77 24.29
N GLU A 134 53.94 -61.38 25.51
CA GLU A 134 54.47 -61.94 26.75
C GLU A 134 53.48 -63.01 27.24
N ALA A 135 53.98 -64.17 27.63
CA ALA A 135 53.16 -65.31 28.05
C ALA A 135 53.87 -66.20 29.08
N ASP A 136 53.11 -66.70 30.05
CA ASP A 136 53.56 -67.73 30.99
C ASP A 136 53.04 -69.10 30.52
N PHE A 137 53.80 -70.18 30.72
CA PHE A 137 53.35 -71.55 30.43
C PHE A 137 54.23 -72.61 31.09
N ASP A 138 53.63 -73.74 31.51
CA ASP A 138 54.37 -74.91 31.98
C ASP A 138 54.59 -75.93 30.84
N ILE A 139 55.84 -76.25 30.49
CA ILE A 139 56.14 -77.29 29.49
C ILE A 139 56.07 -78.69 30.14
N VAL A 140 54.85 -79.23 30.26
CA VAL A 140 54.59 -80.53 30.92
C VAL A 140 55.05 -81.74 30.09
N ARG A 141 55.20 -81.61 28.77
CA ARG A 141 55.82 -82.65 27.92
C ARG A 141 56.54 -82.05 26.72
N LEU A 142 57.74 -82.55 26.45
CA LEU A 142 58.48 -82.27 25.23
C LEU A 142 59.13 -83.54 24.69
N ASP A 143 58.58 -83.99 23.56
CA ASP A 143 58.98 -85.16 22.77
C ASP A 143 59.54 -84.70 21.41
N LEU A 144 60.21 -85.58 20.66
CA LEU A 144 60.79 -85.25 19.34
C LEU A 144 59.78 -84.69 18.31
N GLY A 145 58.48 -84.93 18.47
CA GLY A 145 57.43 -84.49 17.53
C GLY A 145 56.25 -83.77 18.19
N ARG A 146 56.35 -83.40 19.48
CA ARG A 146 55.22 -82.90 20.28
C ARG A 146 55.69 -82.05 21.45
N ILE A 147 55.02 -80.92 21.67
CA ILE A 147 55.02 -80.20 22.95
C ILE A 147 53.62 -80.22 23.55
N VAL A 148 53.55 -80.30 24.87
CA VAL A 148 52.33 -80.07 25.64
C VAL A 148 52.63 -79.01 26.69
N LEU A 149 52.00 -77.86 26.54
CA LEU A 149 52.00 -76.76 27.50
C LEU A 149 50.75 -76.87 28.39
N ARG A 150 50.85 -76.40 29.63
CA ARG A 150 49.72 -76.16 30.52
C ARG A 150 49.69 -74.73 31.01
N ASP A 151 48.51 -74.31 31.47
CA ASP A 151 48.24 -73.02 32.10
C ASP A 151 48.85 -71.85 31.32
N VAL A 152 48.67 -71.86 29.99
CA VAL A 152 49.24 -70.86 29.09
C VAL A 152 48.50 -69.55 29.30
N ARG A 153 49.15 -68.54 29.90
CA ARG A 153 48.58 -67.23 30.19
C ARG A 153 49.16 -66.18 29.24
N PHE A 154 48.33 -65.26 28.76
CA PHE A 154 48.74 -64.04 28.07
C PHE A 154 48.18 -62.83 28.83
N GLY A 155 48.99 -61.78 28.99
CA GLY A 155 48.60 -60.58 29.74
C GLY A 155 48.86 -60.69 31.25
N ALA A 156 48.27 -59.79 32.04
CA ALA A 156 48.62 -59.62 33.46
C ALA A 156 48.02 -60.72 34.36
N GLU A 157 48.79 -61.21 35.33
CA GLU A 157 48.42 -62.30 36.24
C GLU A 157 47.08 -62.12 36.97
N SER A 158 46.75 -60.90 37.39
CA SER A 158 45.50 -60.59 38.09
C SER A 158 44.27 -60.51 37.18
N ALA A 159 44.46 -60.48 35.86
CA ALA A 159 43.41 -60.34 34.85
C ALA A 159 43.93 -60.76 33.45
N PRO A 160 44.18 -62.07 33.21
CA PRO A 160 44.74 -62.52 31.93
C PRO A 160 43.82 -62.18 30.76
N ASP A 161 44.43 -61.80 29.64
CA ASP A 161 43.75 -61.53 28.37
C ASP A 161 43.41 -62.85 27.64
N ALA A 162 44.19 -63.90 27.89
CA ALA A 162 43.84 -65.28 27.58
C ALA A 162 44.47 -66.25 28.57
N ARG A 163 43.75 -67.31 28.92
CA ARG A 163 44.25 -68.50 29.63
C ARG A 163 43.91 -69.75 28.82
N ILE A 164 44.79 -70.76 28.82
CA ILE A 164 44.52 -72.05 28.18
C ILE A 164 45.03 -73.18 29.07
N ASP A 165 44.13 -74.06 29.52
CA ASP A 165 44.48 -75.16 30.42
C ASP A 165 45.49 -76.13 29.78
N VAL A 166 45.33 -76.46 28.49
CA VAL A 166 46.28 -77.29 27.73
C VAL A 166 46.43 -76.83 26.27
N VAL A 167 47.67 -76.60 25.83
CA VAL A 167 48.03 -76.48 24.41
C VAL A 167 48.93 -77.65 24.01
N GLU A 168 48.45 -78.48 23.09
CA GLU A 168 49.23 -79.55 22.48
C GLU A 168 49.55 -79.21 21.02
N ALA A 169 50.82 -78.96 20.72
CA ALA A 169 51.29 -78.77 19.35
C ALA A 169 52.14 -79.96 18.90
N ARG A 170 51.86 -80.49 17.69
CA ARG A 170 52.60 -81.59 17.07
C ARG A 170 53.24 -81.15 15.76
N TRP A 171 54.47 -81.57 15.51
CA TRP A 171 55.21 -81.31 14.28
C TRP A 171 55.77 -82.59 13.66
N SER A 172 56.09 -82.51 12.37
CA SER A 172 56.79 -83.55 11.61
C SER A 172 58.07 -82.98 11.02
N TRP A 173 59.16 -83.75 11.07
CA TRP A 173 60.45 -83.36 10.51
C TRP A 173 60.47 -83.53 8.99
N PHE A 174 60.98 -82.51 8.29
CA PHE A 174 61.31 -82.56 6.88
C PHE A 174 62.79 -82.21 6.72
N GLY A 175 63.62 -83.22 6.54
CA GLY A 175 65.07 -83.09 6.80
C GLY A 175 65.30 -82.73 8.27
N ILE A 176 66.06 -81.66 8.51
CA ILE A 176 66.32 -81.11 9.86
C ILE A 176 65.33 -80.02 10.30
N ALA A 177 64.30 -79.71 9.50
CA ALA A 177 63.33 -78.65 9.82
C ALA A 177 62.01 -79.23 10.36
N PRO A 178 61.54 -78.85 11.56
CA PRO A 178 60.23 -79.23 12.04
C PRO A 178 59.14 -78.39 11.37
N ARG A 179 58.06 -79.02 10.90
CA ARG A 179 56.86 -78.34 10.41
C ARG A 179 55.67 -78.66 11.31
N LEU A 180 55.03 -77.62 11.85
CA LEU A 180 53.81 -77.73 12.66
C LEU A 180 52.70 -78.40 11.82
N ARG A 181 52.11 -79.47 12.36
CA ARG A 181 51.09 -80.30 11.70
C ARG A 181 49.72 -80.13 12.34
N SER A 182 49.65 -80.10 13.65
CA SER A 182 48.38 -79.92 14.38
C SER A 182 48.56 -79.19 15.71
N VAL A 183 47.57 -78.38 16.08
CA VAL A 183 47.44 -77.76 17.40
C VAL A 183 46.08 -78.15 17.99
N ARG A 184 46.09 -78.67 19.21
CA ARG A 184 44.89 -78.89 20.03
C ARG A 184 44.93 -77.92 21.21
N VAL A 185 43.82 -77.25 21.44
CA VAL A 185 43.61 -76.23 22.47
C VAL A 185 42.40 -76.68 23.29
N LEU A 186 42.61 -76.97 24.58
CA LEU A 186 41.55 -77.42 25.48
C LEU A 186 41.25 -76.33 26.52
N ALA A 187 39.97 -76.05 26.72
CA ALA A 187 39.45 -75.03 27.62
C ALA A 187 40.17 -73.66 27.53
N PRO A 188 40.30 -73.05 26.33
CA PRO A 188 40.79 -71.68 26.23
C PRO A 188 39.74 -70.70 26.76
N GLU A 189 40.11 -69.91 27.77
CA GLU A 189 39.33 -68.79 28.29
C GLU A 189 39.92 -67.46 27.76
N LEU A 190 39.18 -66.76 26.91
CA LEU A 190 39.60 -65.49 26.30
C LEU A 190 38.91 -64.29 26.95
N ARG A 191 39.64 -63.19 27.17
CA ARG A 191 39.06 -61.92 27.59
C ARG A 191 39.11 -60.91 26.45
N MET A 192 37.94 -60.42 26.07
CA MET A 192 37.79 -59.36 25.08
C MET A 192 37.26 -58.12 25.78
N ARG A 193 37.61 -56.93 25.27
CA ARG A 193 37.10 -55.66 25.79
C ARG A 193 36.52 -54.82 24.67
N LEU A 194 35.25 -54.43 24.82
CA LEU A 194 34.56 -53.49 23.95
C LEU A 194 34.56 -52.11 24.63
N THR A 195 35.20 -51.12 24.02
CA THR A 195 35.26 -49.77 24.60
C THR A 195 33.97 -48.98 24.36
N PRO A 196 33.69 -47.90 25.13
CA PRO A 196 32.60 -46.96 24.86
C PRO A 196 32.64 -46.33 23.46
N GLN A 197 33.81 -46.30 22.82
CA GLN A 197 34.03 -45.85 21.44
C GLN A 197 33.86 -46.96 20.39
N GLY A 198 33.24 -48.10 20.77
CA GLY A 198 32.94 -49.22 19.89
C GLY A 198 34.15 -50.06 19.44
N ARG A 199 35.36 -49.80 19.97
CA ARG A 199 36.56 -50.56 19.61
C ARG A 199 36.61 -51.87 20.39
N VAL A 200 36.80 -52.99 19.69
CA VAL A 200 37.15 -54.28 20.29
C VAL A 200 38.66 -54.35 20.48
N SER A 201 39.09 -54.93 21.60
CA SER A 201 40.49 -55.18 21.95
C SER A 201 40.63 -56.57 22.58
N LEU A 202 41.68 -57.29 22.22
CA LEU A 202 42.10 -58.58 22.75
C LEU A 202 43.28 -58.46 23.75
N GLY A 203 43.50 -57.26 24.29
CA GLY A 203 44.57 -56.97 25.24
C GLY A 203 45.97 -57.26 24.67
N ALA A 204 46.76 -58.08 25.37
CA ALA A 204 48.07 -58.54 24.91
C ALA A 204 48.04 -59.16 23.50
N LEU A 205 46.96 -59.86 23.13
CA LEU A 205 46.85 -60.52 21.82
C LEU A 205 46.72 -59.53 20.65
N ASP A 206 46.29 -58.28 20.89
CA ASP A 206 46.22 -57.25 19.84
C ASP A 206 47.59 -56.94 19.21
N ARG A 207 48.67 -57.24 19.95
CA ARG A 207 50.07 -57.03 19.55
C ARG A 207 50.61 -58.14 18.64
N ILE A 208 49.96 -59.29 18.56
CA ILE A 208 50.38 -60.44 17.76
C ILE A 208 50.09 -60.16 16.27
N ARG A 209 50.95 -59.33 15.67
CA ARG A 209 50.92 -58.91 14.27
C ARG A 209 52.31 -59.08 13.67
N GLY A 210 52.38 -59.24 12.34
CA GLY A 210 53.66 -59.39 11.65
C GLY A 210 54.57 -58.19 11.86
N ALA A 211 55.87 -58.43 12.00
CA ALA A 211 56.87 -57.36 12.14
C ALA A 211 56.89 -56.46 10.88
N PRO A 212 57.14 -55.14 11.01
CA PRO A 212 57.20 -54.23 9.87
C PRO A 212 58.20 -54.69 8.80
N GLY A 213 57.79 -54.69 7.53
CA GLY A 213 58.61 -55.11 6.39
C GLY A 213 58.60 -56.61 6.07
N VAL A 214 57.79 -57.41 6.78
CA VAL A 214 57.55 -58.82 6.42
C VAL A 214 56.36 -58.94 5.45
N ARG A 215 56.44 -59.89 4.51
CA ARG A 215 55.36 -60.26 3.57
C ARG A 215 54.02 -60.46 4.30
N ARG A 216 52.91 -60.09 3.65
CA ARG A 216 51.54 -60.17 4.19
C ARG A 216 51.27 -61.48 4.95
N PHE A 217 50.67 -61.36 6.13
CA PHE A 217 50.36 -62.49 7.00
C PHE A 217 49.40 -63.49 6.32
N ALA A 218 49.88 -64.71 6.13
CA ALA A 218 49.11 -65.83 5.60
C ALA A 218 48.82 -66.86 6.70
N LEU A 219 47.57 -67.33 6.78
CA LEU A 219 47.16 -68.38 7.69
C LEU A 219 47.77 -69.73 7.28
N PRO A 220 48.58 -70.38 8.13
CA PRO A 220 49.23 -71.63 7.77
C PRO A 220 48.20 -72.79 7.75
N PRO A 221 48.30 -73.74 6.80
CA PRO A 221 47.40 -74.89 6.73
C PRO A 221 47.76 -75.92 7.80
N ILE A 222 47.23 -75.73 9.01
CA ILE A 222 47.40 -76.61 10.17
C ILE A 222 46.06 -77.24 10.58
N ALA A 223 46.11 -78.45 11.14
CA ALA A 223 44.95 -79.06 11.79
C ALA A 223 44.74 -78.43 13.17
N LEU A 224 43.66 -77.67 13.33
CA LEU A 224 43.33 -76.96 14.56
C LEU A 224 42.09 -77.58 15.21
N THR A 225 42.23 -77.97 16.47
CA THR A 225 41.11 -78.43 17.31
C THR A 225 41.03 -77.56 18.56
N ILE A 226 39.87 -76.94 18.77
CA ILE A 226 39.53 -76.13 19.94
C ILE A 226 38.33 -76.80 20.60
N GLU A 227 38.48 -77.20 21.86
CA GLU A 227 37.47 -77.89 22.67
C GLU A 227 37.18 -77.08 23.94
N GLU A 228 35.88 -76.94 24.27
CA GLU A 228 35.39 -76.29 25.51
C GLU A 228 35.83 -74.83 25.71
N GLY A 229 36.04 -74.07 24.63
CA GLY A 229 36.43 -72.66 24.69
C GLY A 229 35.34 -71.74 25.26
N ARG A 230 35.76 -70.73 26.01
CA ARG A 230 34.91 -69.70 26.63
C ARG A 230 35.50 -68.32 26.39
N ALA A 231 34.67 -67.29 26.22
CA ALA A 231 35.14 -65.92 26.21
C ALA A 231 34.28 -65.00 27.07
N VAL A 232 34.90 -64.02 27.72
CA VAL A 232 34.23 -62.95 28.45
C VAL A 232 34.49 -61.64 27.72
N ILE A 233 33.42 -61.05 27.17
CA ILE A 233 33.46 -59.76 26.47
C ILE A 233 33.03 -58.68 27.46
N ALA A 234 34.01 -57.98 28.03
CA ALA A 234 33.79 -56.85 28.92
C ALA A 234 33.34 -55.63 28.11
N ALA A 235 32.04 -55.31 28.17
CA ALA A 235 31.40 -54.25 27.40
C ALA A 235 30.82 -53.14 28.29
N PRO A 236 30.50 -51.95 27.74
CA PRO A 236 30.08 -50.80 28.57
C PRO A 236 28.82 -51.05 29.38
N PHE A 237 27.88 -51.85 28.86
CA PHE A 237 26.65 -52.27 29.54
C PHE A 237 26.85 -53.40 30.58
N GLY A 238 28.00 -54.06 30.60
CA GLY A 238 28.29 -55.24 31.43
C GLY A 238 28.85 -56.41 30.63
N ASP A 239 29.34 -57.43 31.33
CA ASP A 239 30.08 -58.53 30.72
C ASP A 239 29.16 -59.55 30.03
N LEU A 240 29.53 -59.95 28.81
CA LEU A 240 28.87 -61.00 28.03
C LEU A 240 29.72 -62.27 28.02
N ASN A 241 29.09 -63.42 28.23
CA ASN A 241 29.74 -64.71 28.15
C ASN A 241 29.49 -65.32 26.77
N ALA A 242 30.52 -65.88 26.17
CA ALA A 242 30.46 -66.65 24.93
C ALA A 242 31.08 -68.04 25.13
N THR A 243 30.63 -69.01 24.35
CA THR A 243 31.30 -70.31 24.19
C THR A 243 31.84 -70.44 22.77
N PHE A 244 32.91 -71.19 22.56
CA PHE A 244 33.45 -71.46 21.22
C PHE A 244 34.19 -72.79 21.10
N GLN A 245 34.15 -73.36 19.89
CA GLN A 245 34.77 -74.63 19.54
C GLN A 245 35.17 -74.64 18.07
N GLY A 246 36.09 -75.52 17.66
CA GLY A 246 36.44 -75.68 16.25
C GLY A 246 37.26 -76.92 15.98
N ARG A 247 37.21 -77.43 14.75
CA ARG A 247 37.87 -78.69 14.38
C ARG A 247 38.11 -78.76 12.88
N GLY A 248 39.25 -79.34 12.48
CA GLY A 248 39.62 -79.64 11.10
C GLY A 248 40.88 -78.90 10.67
N THR A 249 41.15 -78.87 9.38
CA THR A 249 42.39 -78.34 8.79
C THR A 249 42.12 -77.01 8.09
N LEU A 250 42.83 -75.96 8.50
CA LEU A 250 42.78 -74.67 7.82
C LEU A 250 43.21 -74.85 6.35
N GLY A 251 42.37 -74.39 5.43
CA GLY A 251 42.51 -74.56 3.98
C GLY A 251 41.81 -75.78 3.39
N ALA A 252 41.27 -76.71 4.18
CA ALA A 252 40.65 -77.94 3.65
C ALA A 252 39.28 -78.27 4.26
N ASP A 253 39.17 -78.43 5.58
CA ASP A 253 37.97 -78.95 6.23
C ASP A 253 37.66 -78.34 7.61
N PHE A 254 38.34 -77.27 8.02
CA PHE A 254 38.10 -76.62 9.30
C PHE A 254 36.71 -75.98 9.39
N ALA A 255 36.01 -76.25 10.50
CA ALA A 255 34.82 -75.53 10.92
C ALA A 255 34.96 -75.11 12.39
N GLY A 256 34.66 -73.85 12.70
CA GLY A 256 34.63 -73.29 14.04
C GLY A 256 33.32 -72.54 14.28
N ALA A 257 32.78 -72.62 15.49
CA ALA A 257 31.56 -71.95 15.90
C ALA A 257 31.76 -71.27 17.27
N ALA A 258 31.18 -70.08 17.44
CA ALA A 258 31.09 -69.40 18.72
C ALA A 258 29.69 -68.80 18.92
N GLN A 259 29.22 -68.74 20.16
CA GLN A 259 27.88 -68.27 20.50
C GLN A 259 27.90 -67.41 21.77
N ILE A 260 27.19 -66.27 21.75
CA ILE A 260 26.82 -65.47 22.92
C ILE A 260 25.36 -65.79 23.24
N GLU A 261 25.09 -66.33 24.43
CA GLU A 261 23.74 -66.63 24.90
C GLU A 261 22.86 -65.37 25.02
N ARG A 262 21.54 -65.53 24.87
CA ARG A 262 20.59 -64.40 24.97
C ARG A 262 20.68 -63.76 26.36
N SER A 263 21.19 -62.54 26.40
CA SER A 263 21.56 -61.85 27.62
C SER A 263 20.97 -60.46 27.71
N THR A 264 20.66 -60.04 28.92
CA THR A 264 20.25 -58.68 29.25
C THR A 264 21.22 -58.11 30.29
N ARG A 265 21.65 -56.87 30.06
CA ARG A 265 22.65 -56.13 30.83
C ARG A 265 22.29 -54.64 30.84
N ALA A 266 22.45 -53.96 31.97
CA ALA A 266 22.16 -52.52 32.06
C ALA A 266 23.10 -51.82 33.04
N ARG A 267 23.63 -50.68 32.61
CA ARG A 267 24.37 -49.66 33.36
C ARG A 267 23.91 -48.28 32.87
N GLU A 268 24.20 -47.22 33.63
CA GLU A 268 23.65 -45.86 33.49
C GLU A 268 23.36 -45.41 32.03
N HIS A 269 24.41 -45.28 31.22
CA HIS A 269 24.33 -44.82 29.83
C HIS A 269 24.45 -45.95 28.78
N TYR A 270 24.42 -47.22 29.22
CA TYR A 270 24.65 -48.38 28.35
C TYR A 270 23.79 -49.58 28.77
N ALA A 271 22.89 -50.01 27.89
CA ALA A 271 22.05 -51.18 28.16
C ALA A 271 21.88 -52.05 26.91
N LEU A 272 21.80 -53.36 27.11
CA LEU A 272 21.55 -54.38 26.10
C LEU A 272 20.40 -55.26 26.61
N ARG A 273 19.35 -55.43 25.81
CA ARG A 273 18.22 -56.32 26.11
C ARG A 273 18.12 -57.39 25.03
N GLU A 274 18.05 -58.64 25.47
CA GLU A 274 17.96 -59.82 24.59
C GLU A 274 19.07 -59.89 23.53
N GLY A 275 20.27 -59.46 23.91
CA GLY A 275 21.46 -59.52 23.07
C GLY A 275 21.97 -60.95 22.90
N ALA A 276 22.16 -61.39 21.66
CA ALA A 276 22.74 -62.69 21.32
C ALA A 276 23.58 -62.58 20.03
N ALA A 277 24.53 -63.48 19.83
CA ALA A 277 25.31 -63.55 18.60
C ALA A 277 25.78 -64.96 18.28
N ASP A 278 25.79 -65.33 17.00
CA ASP A 278 26.24 -66.60 16.47
C ASP A 278 27.32 -66.37 15.40
N LEU A 279 28.54 -66.86 15.65
CA LEU A 279 29.67 -66.83 14.72
C LEU A 279 29.92 -68.24 14.17
N LEU A 280 30.02 -68.36 12.85
CA LEU A 280 30.46 -69.56 12.15
C LEU A 280 31.64 -69.20 11.23
N ILE A 281 32.74 -69.94 11.35
CA ILE A 281 33.93 -69.83 10.51
C ILE A 281 34.15 -71.17 9.82
N VAL A 282 34.38 -71.18 8.51
CA VAL A 282 34.64 -72.39 7.72
C VAL A 282 35.84 -72.14 6.80
N SER A 283 36.72 -73.12 6.65
CA SER A 283 37.84 -73.06 5.71
C SER A 283 37.89 -74.32 4.84
N ARG A 284 37.92 -74.11 3.52
CA ARG A 284 37.84 -75.16 2.49
C ARG A 284 38.48 -74.62 1.20
N ASP A 285 39.07 -75.50 0.39
CA ASP A 285 39.63 -75.20 -0.94
C ASP A 285 40.61 -74.00 -0.96
N GLY A 286 41.44 -73.87 0.07
CA GLY A 286 42.37 -72.74 0.26
C GLY A 286 41.72 -71.40 0.67
N GLY A 287 40.41 -71.38 0.85
CA GLY A 287 39.63 -70.23 1.31
C GLY A 287 39.26 -70.28 2.79
N LEU A 288 38.96 -69.12 3.36
CA LEU A 288 38.34 -68.88 4.65
C LEU A 288 37.04 -68.10 4.41
N ALA A 289 35.96 -68.51 5.06
CA ALA A 289 34.68 -67.80 5.07
C ALA A 289 34.15 -67.68 6.50
N PHE A 290 33.46 -66.59 6.80
CA PHE A 290 32.76 -66.42 8.07
C PHE A 290 31.33 -65.89 7.88
N ARG A 291 30.48 -66.16 8.87
CA ARG A 291 29.16 -65.55 9.09
C ARG A 291 29.03 -65.23 10.57
N LEU A 292 28.74 -63.98 10.91
CA LEU A 292 28.39 -63.51 12.25
C LEU A 292 26.99 -62.91 12.19
N ASP A 293 26.03 -63.57 12.82
CA ASP A 293 24.70 -63.03 13.08
C ASP A 293 24.66 -62.45 14.50
N VAL A 294 24.18 -61.21 14.66
CA VAL A 294 24.03 -60.50 15.94
C VAL A 294 22.60 -59.98 16.03
N GLN A 295 21.98 -60.09 17.20
CA GLN A 295 20.65 -59.54 17.46
C GLN A 295 20.55 -58.91 18.85
N ALA A 296 19.70 -57.88 18.98
CA ALA A 296 19.31 -57.27 20.25
C ALA A 296 17.88 -56.69 20.15
N GLY A 297 17.05 -56.93 21.17
CA GLY A 297 15.72 -56.33 21.26
C GLY A 297 15.78 -54.83 21.55
N GLU A 298 16.71 -54.41 22.42
CA GLU A 298 17.02 -52.99 22.65
C GLU A 298 18.51 -52.82 22.96
N LEU A 299 19.13 -51.77 22.41
CA LEU A 299 20.51 -51.36 22.68
C LEU A 299 20.51 -49.85 22.94
N VAL A 300 20.85 -49.46 24.17
CA VAL A 300 21.14 -48.07 24.56
C VAL A 300 22.66 -47.90 24.59
N TRP A 301 23.16 -46.87 23.89
CA TRP A 301 24.58 -46.55 23.82
C TRP A 301 24.78 -45.03 23.88
N ALA A 302 25.23 -44.54 25.04
CA ALA A 302 25.30 -43.12 25.37
C ALA A 302 23.94 -42.42 25.20
N ASN A 303 23.85 -41.41 24.33
CA ASN A 303 22.61 -40.68 24.00
C ASN A 303 21.77 -41.37 22.90
N SER A 304 22.19 -42.52 22.36
CA SER A 304 21.47 -43.26 21.33
C SER A 304 20.71 -44.47 21.87
N ARG A 305 19.57 -44.78 21.25
CA ARG A 305 18.74 -45.96 21.51
C ARG A 305 18.36 -46.63 20.20
N THR A 306 18.54 -47.93 20.13
CA THR A 306 18.24 -48.81 18.99
C THR A 306 17.29 -49.91 19.45
N ARG A 307 16.31 -50.31 18.64
CA ARG A 307 15.39 -51.43 18.91
C ARG A 307 15.29 -52.38 17.73
N ASP A 308 15.00 -53.64 18.03
CA ASP A 308 14.85 -54.74 17.07
C ASP A 308 16.03 -54.81 16.09
N ALA A 309 17.24 -54.66 16.62
CA ALA A 309 18.47 -54.68 15.85
C ALA A 309 18.84 -56.12 15.49
N ARG A 310 19.09 -56.36 14.20
CA ARG A 310 19.68 -57.60 13.67
C ARG A 310 20.73 -57.22 12.64
N VAL A 311 21.94 -57.74 12.80
CA VAL A 311 23.08 -57.50 11.90
C VAL A 311 23.66 -58.85 11.51
N ARG A 312 23.81 -59.09 10.21
CA ARG A 312 24.55 -60.24 9.67
C ARG A 312 25.76 -59.72 8.92
N LEU A 313 26.94 -60.04 9.43
CA LEU A 313 28.21 -59.87 8.73
C LEU A 313 28.60 -61.21 8.11
N MET A 314 29.04 -61.19 6.86
CA MET A 314 29.62 -62.32 6.16
C MET A 314 30.93 -61.88 5.52
N GLY A 315 31.86 -62.80 5.33
CA GLY A 315 33.09 -62.47 4.63
C GLY A 315 33.83 -63.68 4.07
N ARG A 316 34.65 -63.45 3.06
CA ARG A 316 35.44 -64.45 2.34
C ARG A 316 36.82 -63.90 1.99
N ALA A 317 37.85 -64.71 2.20
CA ALA A 317 39.23 -64.43 1.78
C ALA A 317 39.98 -65.74 1.49
N PRO A 318 41.00 -65.77 0.60
CA PRO A 318 41.99 -66.85 0.59
C PRO A 318 42.84 -66.81 1.86
N LEU A 319 43.49 -67.93 2.22
CA LEU A 319 44.33 -68.01 3.44
C LEU A 319 45.50 -67.00 3.47
N ASP A 320 45.98 -66.54 2.32
CA ASP A 320 47.05 -65.53 2.20
C ASP A 320 46.55 -64.08 2.31
N LEU A 321 45.23 -63.89 2.47
CA LEU A 321 44.57 -62.58 2.50
C LEU A 321 44.88 -61.71 1.28
N ALA A 322 45.13 -62.33 0.11
CA ALA A 322 45.37 -61.64 -1.17
C ALA A 322 44.26 -60.62 -1.50
N ARG A 323 43.01 -61.01 -1.24
CA ARG A 323 41.76 -60.29 -1.54
C ARG A 323 40.73 -60.55 -0.45
N TYR A 324 39.75 -59.68 -0.27
CA TYR A 324 38.62 -59.89 0.63
C TYR A 324 37.29 -59.41 0.02
N ASP A 325 36.22 -60.14 0.33
CA ASP A 325 34.81 -59.82 0.05
C ASP A 325 34.10 -59.84 1.42
N LEU A 326 33.59 -58.69 1.87
CA LEU A 326 32.86 -58.54 3.13
C LEU A 326 31.46 -58.00 2.84
N GLN A 327 30.44 -58.61 3.43
CA GLN A 327 29.03 -58.28 3.20
C GLN A 327 28.32 -58.12 4.54
N ALA A 328 27.95 -56.90 4.88
CA ALA A 328 27.14 -56.58 6.04
C ALA A 328 25.69 -56.35 5.60
N THR A 329 24.71 -56.91 6.31
CA THR A 329 23.30 -56.60 6.16
C THR A 329 22.67 -56.36 7.52
N TRP A 330 21.77 -55.40 7.64
CA TRP A 330 21.15 -55.06 8.91
C TRP A 330 19.68 -54.66 8.78
N ARG A 331 18.94 -54.86 9.87
CA ARG A 331 17.58 -54.38 10.08
C ARG A 331 17.47 -53.86 11.52
N ILE A 332 16.83 -52.72 11.70
CA ILE A 332 16.62 -52.03 12.97
C ILE A 332 15.17 -51.52 12.96
N GLY A 333 14.37 -51.88 13.96
CA GLY A 333 12.97 -51.46 14.06
C GLY A 333 12.85 -49.95 14.26
N SER A 334 13.62 -49.40 15.20
CA SER A 334 13.75 -47.96 15.41
C SER A 334 15.13 -47.56 15.92
N PHE A 335 15.60 -46.39 15.51
CA PHE A 335 16.78 -45.72 16.06
C PHE A 335 16.42 -44.31 16.50
N SER A 336 16.97 -43.83 17.61
CA SER A 336 16.80 -42.46 18.09
C SER A 336 18.04 -41.97 18.83
N ALA A 337 18.54 -40.80 18.47
CA ALA A 337 19.50 -40.00 19.20
C ALA A 337 19.05 -38.52 19.16
N GLU A 338 19.91 -37.60 19.57
CA GLU A 338 19.61 -36.18 19.84
C GLU A 338 18.95 -35.44 18.66
N ASP A 339 19.60 -35.39 17.50
CA ASP A 339 19.12 -34.71 16.27
C ASP A 339 18.58 -35.67 15.20
N ILE A 340 18.37 -36.95 15.52
CA ILE A 340 18.06 -37.98 14.52
C ILE A 340 17.14 -39.08 15.09
N SER A 341 16.03 -39.35 14.41
CA SER A 341 15.21 -40.53 14.67
C SER A 341 14.80 -41.22 13.37
N ALA A 342 14.71 -42.54 13.39
CA ALA A 342 14.42 -43.34 12.21
C ALA A 342 13.64 -44.60 12.56
N GLN A 343 12.83 -45.08 11.62
CA GLN A 343 12.03 -46.30 11.73
C GLN A 343 12.26 -47.20 10.50
N GLY A 344 12.13 -48.51 10.69
CA GLY A 344 12.22 -49.48 9.61
C GLY A 344 13.57 -49.49 8.88
N LEU A 345 14.64 -49.09 9.57
CA LEU A 345 15.99 -49.00 9.01
C LEU A 345 16.45 -50.38 8.53
N ALA A 346 16.77 -50.50 7.24
CA ALA A 346 17.32 -51.71 6.66
C ALA A 346 18.44 -51.36 5.67
N GLY A 347 19.57 -52.04 5.76
CA GLY A 347 20.72 -51.73 4.92
C GLY A 347 21.56 -52.95 4.53
N ALA A 348 22.38 -52.73 3.51
CA ALA A 348 23.39 -53.66 3.02
C ALA A 348 24.65 -52.90 2.63
N LEU A 349 25.83 -53.40 2.98
CA LEU A 349 27.13 -52.88 2.61
C LEU A 349 27.99 -54.04 2.12
N GLY A 350 28.35 -54.02 0.83
CA GLY A 350 29.43 -54.82 0.27
C GLY A 350 30.74 -54.03 0.29
N LEU A 351 31.85 -54.70 0.63
CA LEU A 351 33.22 -54.19 0.58
C LEU A 351 34.12 -55.23 -0.08
N GLY A 352 34.57 -54.95 -1.30
CA GLY A 352 35.60 -55.73 -2.00
C GLY A 352 36.96 -55.05 -1.85
N GLY A 353 38.04 -55.83 -1.78
CA GLY A 353 39.39 -55.25 -1.76
C GLY A 353 40.49 -56.23 -2.15
N VAL A 354 41.53 -55.68 -2.78
CA VAL A 354 42.83 -56.32 -3.01
C VAL A 354 43.82 -55.58 -2.12
N ALA A 355 44.44 -56.28 -1.18
CA ALA A 355 45.42 -55.67 -0.28
C ALA A 355 46.85 -55.68 -0.87
N GLN A 356 47.73 -54.84 -0.31
CA GLN A 356 49.12 -54.62 -0.75
C GLN A 356 50.06 -55.80 -0.43
N GLU A 357 51.12 -56.06 -1.21
CA GLU A 357 52.03 -57.22 -1.02
C GLU A 357 52.53 -57.44 0.43
N ASN A 358 52.74 -56.37 1.19
CA ASN A 358 53.32 -56.39 2.54
C ASN A 358 52.34 -55.97 3.66
N ALA A 359 51.06 -55.71 3.35
CA ALA A 359 50.08 -55.23 4.32
C ALA A 359 48.67 -55.80 4.06
N ILE A 360 47.76 -55.63 5.02
CA ILE A 360 46.33 -55.95 4.86
C ILE A 360 45.54 -54.70 4.39
N ASN A 361 46.19 -53.53 4.35
CA ASN A 361 45.66 -52.31 3.75
C ASN A 361 45.32 -52.53 2.26
N PRO A 362 44.20 -51.99 1.75
CA PRO A 362 43.87 -52.07 0.33
C PRO A 362 44.89 -51.34 -0.53
N GLU A 363 45.30 -52.02 -1.60
CA GLU A 363 45.91 -51.40 -2.79
C GLU A 363 44.79 -50.82 -3.67
N ALA A 364 43.73 -51.61 -3.87
CA ALA A 364 42.48 -51.19 -4.52
C ALA A 364 41.26 -51.72 -3.74
N TRP A 365 40.16 -50.98 -3.73
CA TRP A 365 38.94 -51.32 -3.02
C TRP A 365 37.68 -50.87 -3.77
N GLU A 366 36.59 -51.61 -3.58
CA GLU A 366 35.24 -51.28 -4.05
C GLU A 366 34.24 -51.39 -2.89
N SER A 367 33.15 -50.63 -2.96
CA SER A 367 32.10 -50.63 -1.95
C SER A 367 30.74 -50.34 -2.57
N GLN A 368 29.71 -51.00 -2.05
CA GLN A 368 28.32 -50.80 -2.47
C GLN A 368 27.43 -50.75 -1.24
N LEU A 369 26.83 -49.59 -0.99
CA LEU A 369 25.95 -49.31 0.14
C LEU A 369 24.51 -49.15 -0.35
N ARG A 370 23.58 -49.82 0.33
CA ARG A 370 22.13 -49.58 0.24
C ARG A 370 21.58 -49.30 1.62
N LEU A 371 20.84 -48.21 1.79
CA LEU A 371 20.06 -47.89 2.99
C LEU A 371 18.60 -47.69 2.60
N ASN A 372 17.70 -48.14 3.46
CA ASN A 372 16.26 -47.84 3.40
C ASN A 372 15.78 -47.46 4.80
N ALA A 373 14.82 -46.54 4.91
CA ALA A 373 14.13 -46.20 6.15
C ALA A 373 12.64 -45.95 5.85
N SER A 374 11.72 -46.50 6.63
CA SER A 374 10.29 -46.21 6.46
C SER A 374 9.96 -44.77 6.86
N SER A 375 10.69 -44.25 7.86
CA SER A 375 10.76 -42.82 8.18
C SER A 375 12.17 -42.47 8.68
N LEU A 376 12.66 -41.28 8.34
CA LEU A 376 13.84 -40.63 8.92
C LEU A 376 13.51 -39.17 9.22
N THR A 377 13.61 -38.75 10.46
CA THR A 377 13.64 -37.33 10.85
C THR A 377 15.06 -36.94 11.22
N LEU A 378 15.60 -35.91 10.55
CA LEU A 378 16.93 -35.33 10.78
C LEU A 378 16.77 -33.83 11.07
N LEU A 379 17.21 -33.39 12.25
CA LEU A 379 16.87 -32.08 12.82
C LEU A 379 15.33 -31.92 12.82
N SER A 380 14.79 -30.98 12.05
CA SER A 380 13.35 -30.74 11.91
C SER A 380 12.77 -31.25 10.58
N ASN A 381 13.52 -32.02 9.78
CA ASN A 381 13.14 -32.42 8.43
C ASN A 381 12.85 -33.93 8.39
N THR A 382 11.70 -34.33 7.83
CA THR A 382 11.25 -35.73 7.80
C THR A 382 11.17 -36.27 6.38
N PHE A 383 11.67 -37.49 6.18
CA PHE A 383 11.63 -38.25 4.93
C PHE A 383 10.83 -39.54 5.15
N ALA A 384 9.90 -39.87 4.24
CA ALA A 384 9.16 -41.14 4.28
C ALA A 384 9.61 -42.07 3.14
N GLN A 385 9.79 -43.36 3.45
CA GLN A 385 10.32 -44.38 2.52
C GLN A 385 11.63 -43.95 1.84
N LEU A 386 12.57 -43.43 2.63
CA LEU A 386 13.89 -43.02 2.16
C LEU A 386 14.67 -44.22 1.63
N ARG A 387 15.37 -44.05 0.51
CA ARG A 387 16.25 -45.02 -0.13
C ARG A 387 17.55 -44.30 -0.53
N LEU A 388 18.69 -44.86 -0.17
CA LEU A 388 20.02 -44.43 -0.62
C LEU A 388 20.74 -45.63 -1.24
N ASP A 389 21.07 -45.53 -2.52
CA ASP A 389 22.07 -46.38 -3.17
C ASP A 389 23.35 -45.56 -3.35
N ALA A 390 24.49 -46.06 -2.88
CA ALA A 390 25.80 -45.45 -3.11
C ALA A 390 26.82 -46.52 -3.52
N ARG A 391 27.74 -46.17 -4.40
CA ARG A 391 28.88 -46.98 -4.81
C ARG A 391 30.13 -46.14 -4.69
N ALA A 392 31.21 -46.69 -4.15
CA ALA A 392 32.49 -46.03 -4.13
C ALA A 392 33.62 -47.00 -4.41
N GLU A 393 34.64 -46.53 -5.13
CA GLU A 393 35.82 -47.29 -5.53
C GLU A 393 37.06 -46.42 -5.36
N GLY A 394 38.22 -47.05 -5.15
CA GLY A 394 39.44 -46.31 -4.88
C GLY A 394 40.71 -47.15 -4.84
N GLY A 395 41.83 -46.43 -4.68
CA GLY A 395 43.17 -46.99 -4.56
C GLY A 395 43.93 -46.26 -3.45
N GLU A 396 44.63 -47.03 -2.61
CA GLU A 396 45.25 -46.54 -1.38
C GLU A 396 44.27 -45.66 -0.57
N ALA A 397 44.64 -44.40 -0.29
CA ALA A 397 43.84 -43.44 0.45
C ALA A 397 42.77 -42.71 -0.37
N ARG A 398 42.75 -42.82 -1.71
CA ARG A 398 41.86 -42.01 -2.58
C ARG A 398 40.69 -42.82 -3.12
N GLY A 399 39.53 -42.18 -3.15
CA GLY A 399 38.31 -42.78 -3.70
C GLY A 399 37.43 -41.80 -4.47
N GLN A 400 36.56 -42.36 -5.28
CA GLN A 400 35.42 -41.69 -5.89
C GLN A 400 34.14 -42.44 -5.54
N ALA A 401 33.04 -41.72 -5.30
CA ALA A 401 31.74 -42.28 -4.98
C ALA A 401 30.63 -41.65 -5.83
N THR A 402 29.71 -42.46 -6.34
CA THR A 402 28.43 -42.00 -6.91
C THR A 402 27.29 -42.44 -6.00
N TRP A 403 26.28 -41.58 -5.84
CA TRP A 403 25.17 -41.85 -4.94
C TRP A 403 23.84 -41.30 -5.49
N THR A 404 22.75 -41.97 -5.13
CA THR A 404 21.37 -41.61 -5.45
C THR A 404 20.51 -41.80 -4.21
N LEU A 405 19.93 -40.71 -3.73
CA LEU A 405 18.97 -40.62 -2.64
C LEU A 405 17.58 -40.35 -3.22
N GLY A 406 16.55 -40.99 -2.68
CA GLY A 406 15.16 -40.67 -3.00
C GLY A 406 14.23 -41.04 -1.86
N ALA A 407 13.06 -40.41 -1.78
CA ALA A 407 12.02 -40.78 -0.82
C ALA A 407 10.63 -40.64 -1.47
N GLU A 408 9.59 -41.19 -0.84
CA GLU A 408 8.20 -41.00 -1.29
C GLU A 408 7.61 -39.67 -0.78
N ARG A 409 8.18 -39.11 0.30
CA ARG A 409 7.84 -37.78 0.81
C ARG A 409 9.03 -37.13 1.52
N PHE A 410 9.14 -35.81 1.41
CA PHE A 410 9.95 -34.94 2.25
C PHE A 410 9.06 -33.84 2.86
N ASP A 411 9.27 -33.52 4.12
CA ASP A 411 8.56 -32.47 4.87
C ASP A 411 9.60 -31.72 5.72
N GLY A 412 9.95 -30.49 5.33
CA GLY A 412 11.11 -29.79 5.89
C GLY A 412 11.45 -28.51 5.12
N LEU A 413 12.34 -27.68 5.66
CA LEU A 413 12.75 -26.40 5.04
C LEU A 413 11.58 -25.48 4.60
N SER A 414 10.45 -25.50 5.34
CA SER A 414 9.19 -24.79 5.01
C SER A 414 8.44 -25.28 3.75
N LEU A 415 8.83 -26.42 3.18
CA LEU A 415 8.18 -27.04 2.02
C LEU A 415 7.88 -28.53 2.25
N ILE A 416 7.09 -29.07 1.34
CA ILE A 416 6.71 -30.47 1.24
C ILE A 416 7.03 -30.91 -0.20
N SER A 417 7.61 -32.09 -0.39
CA SER A 417 7.77 -32.69 -1.71
C SER A 417 7.27 -34.13 -1.70
N GLU A 418 6.44 -34.47 -2.68
CA GLU A 418 5.92 -35.84 -2.86
C GLU A 418 6.79 -36.67 -3.82
N GLN A 419 7.90 -36.12 -4.33
CA GLN A 419 8.98 -36.80 -5.07
C GLN A 419 10.35 -36.13 -4.81
N PRO A 420 10.89 -36.21 -3.58
CA PRO A 420 12.24 -35.78 -3.29
C PRO A 420 13.28 -36.77 -3.83
N GLY A 421 14.28 -36.25 -4.53
CA GLY A 421 15.45 -36.98 -5.01
C GLY A 421 16.71 -36.13 -4.88
N ALA A 422 17.85 -36.76 -4.69
CA ALA A 422 19.15 -36.12 -4.85
C ALA A 422 20.14 -37.13 -5.42
N SER A 423 21.03 -36.70 -6.29
CA SER A 423 22.08 -37.57 -6.83
C SER A 423 23.39 -36.80 -6.94
N GLY A 424 24.53 -37.49 -6.89
CA GLY A 424 25.80 -36.81 -6.96
C GLY A 424 27.00 -37.73 -7.09
N ALA A 425 28.15 -37.10 -7.31
CA ALA A 425 29.47 -37.72 -7.33
C ALA A 425 30.41 -36.96 -6.38
N VAL A 426 31.27 -37.68 -5.66
CA VAL A 426 32.27 -37.08 -4.76
C VAL A 426 33.60 -37.83 -4.85
N THR A 427 34.67 -37.08 -5.05
CA THR A 427 36.05 -37.53 -4.91
C THR A 427 36.56 -37.17 -3.51
N PHE A 428 37.34 -38.05 -2.89
CA PHE A 428 37.84 -37.86 -1.53
C PHE A 428 39.20 -38.51 -1.31
N ASP A 429 39.96 -37.95 -0.36
CA ASP A 429 41.22 -38.49 0.14
C ASP A 429 41.06 -38.77 1.64
N VAL A 430 41.17 -40.04 2.04
CA VAL A 430 40.90 -40.54 3.40
C VAL A 430 42.03 -40.17 4.36
N GLU A 431 43.23 -39.87 3.88
CA GLU A 431 44.35 -39.43 4.72
C GLU A 431 44.31 -37.93 5.01
N THR A 432 44.01 -37.09 3.99
CA THR A 432 43.92 -35.63 4.21
C THR A 432 42.56 -35.18 4.71
N GLY A 433 41.50 -35.95 4.44
CA GLY A 433 40.12 -35.56 4.69
C GLY A 433 39.58 -34.51 3.71
N ASP A 434 40.28 -34.28 2.59
CA ASP A 434 39.82 -33.42 1.51
C ASP A 434 38.71 -34.12 0.70
N MET A 435 37.71 -33.35 0.25
CA MET A 435 36.62 -33.84 -0.59
C MET A 435 36.23 -32.80 -1.65
N ARG A 436 35.88 -33.25 -2.85
CA ARG A 436 35.24 -32.43 -3.89
C ARG A 436 34.12 -33.22 -4.55
N GLY A 437 32.91 -32.70 -4.54
CA GLY A 437 31.77 -33.35 -5.16
C GLY A 437 30.69 -32.40 -5.64
N GLU A 438 29.87 -32.90 -6.55
CA GLU A 438 28.73 -32.21 -7.16
C GLU A 438 27.46 -33.04 -6.91
N ALA A 439 26.34 -32.36 -6.71
CA ALA A 439 25.06 -32.97 -6.44
C ALA A 439 23.90 -32.19 -7.07
N LEU A 440 22.95 -32.90 -7.66
CA LEU A 440 21.69 -32.36 -8.14
C LEU A 440 20.59 -32.74 -7.15
N LEU A 441 20.02 -31.75 -6.45
CA LEU A 441 18.82 -31.91 -5.63
C LEU A 441 17.59 -31.62 -6.50
N THR A 442 16.61 -32.51 -6.47
CA THR A 442 15.32 -32.37 -7.17
C THR A 442 14.17 -32.61 -6.21
N LEU A 443 13.25 -31.65 -6.13
CA LEU A 443 12.05 -31.69 -5.29
C LEU A 443 10.85 -31.55 -6.21
N ALA A 444 10.41 -32.68 -6.79
CA ALA A 444 9.30 -32.71 -7.72
C ALA A 444 7.95 -32.88 -6.99
N ARG A 445 6.89 -32.35 -7.58
CA ARG A 445 5.55 -32.19 -6.98
C ARG A 445 5.67 -31.57 -5.58
N ALA A 446 6.52 -30.56 -5.46
CA ALA A 446 6.70 -29.80 -4.23
C ALA A 446 5.62 -28.74 -4.06
N ARG A 447 5.40 -28.35 -2.82
CA ARG A 447 4.50 -27.27 -2.40
C ARG A 447 5.03 -26.64 -1.13
N LEU A 448 4.65 -25.41 -0.83
CA LEU A 448 4.94 -24.85 0.48
C LEU A 448 4.07 -25.51 1.56
N ASN A 449 4.56 -25.53 2.80
CA ASN A 449 3.75 -25.97 3.93
C ASN A 449 2.82 -24.84 4.41
N GLU A 450 1.77 -25.17 5.17
CA GLU A 450 0.72 -24.23 5.52
C GLU A 450 1.26 -22.97 6.24
N ALA A 451 2.20 -23.16 7.17
CA ALA A 451 2.86 -22.06 7.87
C ALA A 451 3.70 -21.17 6.94
N ALA A 452 4.15 -21.67 5.80
CA ALA A 452 4.84 -20.88 4.78
C ALA A 452 3.86 -20.15 3.84
N GLN A 453 2.77 -20.79 3.41
CA GLN A 453 1.70 -20.15 2.64
C GLN A 453 1.04 -19.00 3.44
N GLN A 454 0.72 -19.24 4.72
CA GLN A 454 0.23 -18.18 5.63
C GLN A 454 1.22 -17.01 5.78
N ARG A 455 2.53 -17.25 5.70
CA ARG A 455 3.53 -16.17 5.72
C ARG A 455 3.63 -15.40 4.40
N ILE A 456 3.36 -16.06 3.26
CA ILE A 456 3.27 -15.38 1.96
C ILE A 456 2.04 -14.47 1.95
N ARG A 457 0.85 -14.98 2.27
CA ARG A 457 -0.39 -14.19 2.30
C ARG A 457 -0.26 -12.98 3.23
N ARG A 458 0.21 -13.17 4.47
CA ARG A 458 0.49 -12.07 5.43
C ARG A 458 1.65 -11.13 5.05
N ALA A 459 2.38 -11.38 3.96
CA ALA A 459 3.37 -10.45 3.42
C ALA A 459 2.77 -9.49 2.37
N PHE A 460 1.57 -9.76 1.87
CA PHE A 460 0.82 -8.81 1.05
C PHE A 460 -0.01 -7.88 1.96
N PRO A 461 0.14 -6.55 1.84
CA PRO A 461 -0.72 -5.61 2.54
C PRO A 461 -2.12 -5.57 1.93
N GLU A 462 -3.14 -5.42 2.78
CA GLU A 462 -4.49 -5.07 2.35
C GLU A 462 -4.52 -3.58 1.95
N LEU A 463 -4.78 -3.30 0.67
CA LEU A 463 -4.63 -1.97 0.07
C LEU A 463 -5.92 -1.49 -0.64
N GLY A 464 -7.08 -1.78 -0.06
CA GLY A 464 -8.40 -1.40 -0.61
C GLY A 464 -8.50 0.08 -1.01
N GLY A 465 -9.19 0.36 -2.12
CA GLY A 465 -9.37 1.71 -2.65
C GLY A 465 -8.13 2.38 -3.27
N THR A 466 -6.95 1.75 -3.27
CA THR A 466 -5.72 2.34 -3.82
C THR A 466 -5.43 1.91 -5.28
N PRO A 467 -4.71 2.73 -6.08
CA PRO A 467 -4.31 2.37 -7.45
C PRO A 467 -3.49 1.09 -7.58
N VAL A 468 -2.82 0.65 -6.51
CA VAL A 468 -1.99 -0.56 -6.52
C VAL A 468 -2.75 -1.82 -6.13
N ALA A 469 -3.93 -1.71 -5.51
CA ALA A 469 -4.68 -2.84 -4.96
C ALA A 469 -4.87 -4.01 -5.94
N PRO A 470 -5.29 -3.79 -7.21
CA PRO A 470 -5.53 -4.89 -8.14
C PRO A 470 -4.23 -5.64 -8.49
N THR A 471 -3.09 -4.93 -8.54
CA THR A 471 -1.78 -5.53 -8.85
C THR A 471 -1.27 -6.40 -7.70
N PHE A 472 -1.42 -5.97 -6.44
CA PHE A 472 -1.05 -6.76 -5.26
C PHE A 472 -1.98 -7.98 -5.11
N ALA A 473 -3.30 -7.79 -5.21
CA ALA A 473 -4.27 -8.88 -5.15
C ALA A 473 -4.15 -9.90 -6.30
N ARG A 474 -3.53 -9.52 -7.44
CA ARG A 474 -3.17 -10.46 -8.52
C ARG A 474 -1.85 -11.17 -8.25
N ALA A 475 -0.85 -10.48 -7.71
CA ALA A 475 0.43 -11.08 -7.33
C ALA A 475 0.25 -12.12 -6.20
N GLU A 476 -0.52 -11.81 -5.16
CA GLU A 476 -0.82 -12.75 -4.07
C GLU A 476 -1.43 -14.04 -4.62
N ARG A 477 -2.57 -13.95 -5.32
CA ARG A 477 -3.26 -15.12 -5.91
C ARG A 477 -2.37 -15.94 -6.84
N SER A 478 -1.51 -15.28 -7.64
CA SER A 478 -0.63 -15.96 -8.58
C SER A 478 0.55 -16.67 -7.88
N LEU A 479 1.09 -16.07 -6.82
CA LEU A 479 2.21 -16.63 -6.04
C LEU A 479 1.75 -17.71 -5.06
N ASP A 480 0.57 -17.58 -4.47
CA ASP A 480 -0.06 -18.61 -3.63
C ASP A 480 -0.39 -19.87 -4.46
N ALA A 481 -1.00 -19.70 -5.64
CA ALA A 481 -1.26 -20.78 -6.58
C ALA A 481 0.04 -21.39 -7.17
N ALA A 482 1.12 -20.61 -7.31
CA ALA A 482 2.44 -21.14 -7.68
C ALA A 482 3.08 -21.94 -6.54
N ALA A 483 2.87 -21.52 -5.29
CA ALA A 483 3.36 -22.20 -4.08
C ALA A 483 2.62 -23.52 -3.77
N ASP A 484 1.38 -23.69 -4.27
CA ASP A 484 0.60 -24.94 -4.14
C ASP A 484 1.19 -26.12 -4.93
N ARG A 485 1.90 -25.87 -6.04
CA ARG A 485 2.60 -26.92 -6.80
C ARG A 485 3.71 -26.40 -7.71
N PHE A 486 4.94 -26.82 -7.42
CA PHE A 486 6.14 -26.56 -8.23
C PHE A 486 7.12 -27.74 -8.25
N ASP A 487 8.00 -27.77 -9.23
CA ASP A 487 9.16 -28.66 -9.29
C ASP A 487 10.44 -27.81 -9.10
N LEU A 488 11.24 -28.11 -8.07
CA LEU A 488 12.45 -27.34 -7.71
C LEU A 488 13.72 -28.16 -7.92
N THR A 489 14.68 -27.60 -8.66
CA THR A 489 16.00 -28.20 -8.95
C THR A 489 17.12 -27.30 -8.46
N ILE A 490 18.08 -27.85 -7.70
CA ILE A 490 19.23 -27.09 -7.15
C ILE A 490 20.53 -27.84 -7.45
N PRO A 491 21.38 -27.33 -8.35
CA PRO A 491 22.75 -27.81 -8.55
C PRO A 491 23.68 -27.30 -7.44
N LEU A 492 24.25 -28.22 -6.68
CA LEU A 492 25.13 -27.96 -5.53
C LEU A 492 26.54 -28.50 -5.78
N ALA A 493 27.55 -27.76 -5.34
CA ALA A 493 28.92 -28.27 -5.22
C ALA A 493 29.44 -28.15 -3.79
N LEU A 494 30.17 -29.16 -3.35
CA LEU A 494 30.77 -29.31 -2.03
C LEU A 494 32.28 -29.42 -2.18
N THR A 495 33.03 -28.53 -1.52
CA THR A 495 34.49 -28.65 -1.40
C THR A 495 34.91 -28.60 0.06
N ARG A 496 35.61 -29.63 0.52
CA ARG A 496 36.30 -29.65 1.82
C ARG A 496 37.81 -29.66 1.57
N ALA A 497 38.52 -28.71 2.18
CA ALA A 497 39.98 -28.67 2.17
C ALA A 497 40.52 -28.07 3.47
N ASN A 498 41.57 -28.67 4.04
CA ASN A 498 42.18 -28.21 5.32
C ASN A 498 41.15 -28.02 6.45
N ASN A 499 40.21 -28.97 6.60
CA ASN A 499 39.02 -28.90 7.48
C ASN A 499 37.98 -27.79 7.22
N ASN A 500 38.25 -26.81 6.35
CA ASN A 500 37.23 -25.86 5.91
C ASN A 500 36.32 -26.54 4.88
N SER A 501 35.01 -26.44 5.08
CA SER A 501 33.99 -26.97 4.16
C SER A 501 33.19 -25.82 3.55
N ARG A 502 32.98 -25.85 2.23
CA ARG A 502 32.16 -24.90 1.47
C ARG A 502 31.11 -25.67 0.67
N LEU A 503 29.86 -25.27 0.81
CA LEU A 503 28.74 -25.69 -0.03
C LEU A 503 28.27 -24.47 -0.82
N TYR A 504 28.07 -24.60 -2.13
CA TYR A 504 27.61 -23.49 -2.98
C TYR A 504 26.72 -23.96 -4.12
N VAL A 505 25.90 -23.04 -4.63
CA VAL A 505 25.10 -23.25 -5.86
C VAL A 505 26.05 -23.16 -7.06
N ALA A 506 26.19 -24.27 -7.79
CA ALA A 506 27.22 -24.44 -8.82
C ALA A 506 26.76 -24.06 -10.23
N ALA A 507 25.46 -24.15 -10.48
CA ALA A 507 24.77 -23.75 -11.70
C ALA A 507 23.35 -23.27 -11.30
N PRO A 508 22.61 -22.56 -12.18
CA PRO A 508 21.32 -21.98 -11.81
C PRO A 508 20.36 -22.98 -11.17
N ALA A 509 19.81 -22.59 -10.02
CA ALA A 509 18.73 -23.30 -9.35
C ALA A 509 17.39 -22.75 -9.82
N GLU A 510 16.42 -23.63 -10.08
CA GLU A 510 15.15 -23.26 -10.73
C GLU A 510 13.95 -23.95 -10.08
N ALA A 511 12.90 -23.18 -9.82
CA ALA A 511 11.57 -23.68 -9.47
C ALA A 511 10.59 -23.37 -10.60
N HIS A 512 9.90 -24.40 -11.11
CA HIS A 512 8.88 -24.28 -12.16
C HIS A 512 7.52 -24.66 -11.57
N ALA A 513 6.61 -23.70 -11.48
CA ALA A 513 5.27 -23.89 -10.93
C ALA A 513 4.28 -24.47 -11.96
N ALA A 514 3.28 -25.21 -11.50
CA ALA A 514 2.21 -25.74 -12.34
C ALA A 514 1.33 -24.65 -12.98
N THR A 515 1.35 -23.43 -12.45
CA THR A 515 0.75 -22.22 -13.04
C THR A 515 1.53 -21.70 -14.26
N GLY A 516 2.75 -22.19 -14.50
CA GLY A 516 3.68 -21.65 -15.50
C GLY A 516 4.57 -20.53 -14.98
N ALA A 517 4.50 -20.18 -13.69
CA ALA A 517 5.45 -19.26 -13.07
C ALA A 517 6.83 -19.95 -12.89
N ARG A 518 7.91 -19.18 -13.04
CA ARG A 518 9.29 -19.65 -12.89
C ARG A 518 10.06 -18.73 -11.96
N LEU A 519 10.77 -19.31 -11.00
CA LEU A 519 11.76 -18.62 -10.16
C LEU A 519 13.13 -19.24 -10.41
N ARG A 520 14.12 -18.41 -10.74
CA ARG A 520 15.48 -18.84 -11.08
C ARG A 520 16.49 -18.05 -10.27
N LEU A 521 17.44 -18.75 -9.66
CA LEU A 521 18.54 -18.23 -8.86
C LEU A 521 19.84 -18.59 -9.56
N SER A 522 20.58 -17.60 -10.05
CA SER A 522 21.80 -17.82 -10.82
C SER A 522 22.97 -16.96 -10.30
N PRO A 523 24.24 -17.37 -10.54
CA PRO A 523 25.40 -16.54 -10.20
C PRO A 523 25.40 -15.26 -11.01
N LEU A 524 25.60 -14.10 -10.37
CA LEU A 524 25.69 -12.81 -11.07
C LEU A 524 27.00 -12.66 -11.89
N ARG A 525 27.99 -13.52 -11.64
CA ARG A 525 29.27 -13.56 -12.35
C ARG A 525 29.66 -15.00 -12.67
N GLU A 526 30.28 -15.23 -13.82
CA GLU A 526 30.72 -16.58 -14.24
C GLU A 526 31.91 -17.11 -13.41
N ASP A 527 32.68 -16.23 -12.77
CA ASP A 527 33.87 -16.58 -11.97
C ASP A 527 33.59 -16.74 -10.46
N ALA A 528 32.38 -16.39 -10.00
CA ALA A 528 31.99 -16.41 -8.60
C ALA A 528 30.67 -17.15 -8.37
N PRO A 529 30.60 -18.14 -7.47
CA PRO A 529 29.36 -18.86 -7.17
C PRO A 529 28.28 -17.96 -6.53
N ALA A 530 27.01 -18.22 -6.84
CA ALA A 530 25.88 -17.37 -6.47
C ALA A 530 25.76 -17.12 -4.97
N LEU A 531 25.91 -18.19 -4.17
CA LEU A 531 25.82 -18.20 -2.71
C LEU A 531 26.81 -19.25 -2.18
N VAL A 532 27.71 -18.85 -1.28
CA VAL A 532 28.67 -19.73 -0.61
C VAL A 532 28.34 -19.82 0.87
N LEU A 533 28.07 -21.03 1.36
CA LEU A 533 27.94 -21.33 2.78
C LEU A 533 29.20 -22.05 3.26
N GLN A 534 29.92 -21.45 4.22
CA GLN A 534 31.23 -21.94 4.69
C GLN A 534 31.23 -22.31 6.19
N TRP A 535 31.98 -23.35 6.55
CA TRP A 535 32.16 -23.83 7.93
C TRP A 535 33.65 -24.16 8.21
N PRO A 536 34.13 -24.09 9.47
CA PRO A 536 33.39 -23.83 10.71
C PRO A 536 32.94 -22.38 10.89
N GLY A 537 31.73 -22.19 11.46
CA GLY A 537 31.08 -20.89 11.60
C GLY A 537 30.30 -20.51 10.34
N PRO A 538 29.00 -20.89 10.21
CA PRO A 538 28.21 -20.74 8.99
C PRO A 538 28.07 -19.27 8.58
N ALA A 539 28.88 -18.84 7.59
CA ALA A 539 28.75 -17.55 6.94
C ALA A 539 28.28 -17.74 5.50
N LEU A 540 27.42 -16.83 5.05
CA LEU A 540 26.90 -16.72 3.70
C LEU A 540 27.54 -15.50 3.04
N HIS A 541 28.07 -15.67 1.84
CA HIS A 541 28.58 -14.60 0.98
C HIS A 541 28.23 -14.93 -0.48
N GLY A 542 27.91 -13.95 -1.32
CA GLY A 542 27.59 -14.21 -2.72
C GLY A 542 27.17 -12.98 -3.53
N THR A 543 27.05 -13.19 -4.84
CA THR A 543 26.53 -12.24 -5.82
C THR A 543 25.53 -12.98 -6.71
N VAL A 544 24.25 -12.61 -6.67
CA VAL A 544 23.15 -13.48 -7.15
C VAL A 544 22.12 -12.72 -7.97
N ALA A 545 21.72 -13.30 -9.10
CA ALA A 545 20.58 -12.88 -9.89
C ALA A 545 19.37 -13.76 -9.58
N LEU A 546 18.28 -13.14 -9.12
CA LEU A 546 16.99 -13.76 -8.81
C LEU A 546 15.95 -13.30 -9.82
N GLU A 547 15.48 -14.21 -10.67
CA GLU A 547 14.56 -13.94 -11.78
C GLU A 547 13.22 -14.64 -11.52
N LEU A 548 12.12 -13.88 -11.46
CA LEU A 548 10.74 -14.36 -11.39
C LEU A 548 10.04 -13.99 -12.70
N SER A 549 9.26 -14.92 -13.29
CA SER A 549 8.47 -14.63 -14.50
C SER A 549 7.28 -15.56 -14.70
N GLY A 550 6.29 -15.11 -15.45
CA GLY A 550 5.19 -15.94 -15.94
C GLY A 550 4.15 -16.38 -14.90
N GLY A 551 3.20 -17.22 -15.33
CA GLY A 551 2.14 -17.79 -14.48
C GLY A 551 1.21 -16.77 -13.78
N GLY A 552 1.15 -15.53 -14.27
CA GLY A 552 0.39 -14.43 -13.66
C GLY A 552 1.15 -13.62 -12.61
N ALA A 553 2.32 -14.10 -12.18
CA ALA A 553 3.25 -13.35 -11.34
C ALA A 553 3.89 -12.18 -12.12
N PRO A 554 4.42 -11.14 -11.43
CA PRO A 554 5.20 -10.09 -12.08
C PRO A 554 6.52 -10.64 -12.65
N ASP A 555 6.97 -10.06 -13.76
CA ASP A 555 8.31 -10.34 -14.30
C ASP A 555 9.32 -9.48 -13.53
N ALA A 556 10.03 -10.08 -12.57
CA ALA A 556 10.94 -9.38 -11.67
C ALA A 556 12.37 -9.92 -11.80
N SER A 557 13.37 -9.05 -11.80
CA SER A 557 14.78 -9.42 -11.70
C SER A 557 15.45 -8.64 -10.59
N LEU A 558 16.02 -9.34 -9.61
CA LEU A 558 16.75 -8.79 -8.48
C LEU A 558 18.21 -9.23 -8.57
N LEU A 559 19.09 -8.29 -8.90
CA LEU A 559 20.53 -8.50 -9.05
C LEU A 559 21.22 -7.97 -7.79
N LEU A 560 21.71 -8.87 -6.94
CA LEU A 560 22.43 -8.53 -5.71
C LEU A 560 23.95 -8.58 -5.93
N ASP A 561 24.60 -7.41 -5.82
CA ASP A 561 26.05 -7.22 -5.86
C ASP A 561 26.72 -7.67 -4.55
N THR A 562 25.98 -7.68 -3.44
CA THR A 562 26.38 -8.25 -2.15
C THR A 562 25.22 -9.04 -1.53
N ALA A 563 25.54 -10.11 -0.81
CA ALA A 563 24.58 -10.91 -0.04
C ALA A 563 25.31 -11.60 1.11
N ASP A 564 25.55 -10.85 2.19
CA ASP A 564 26.44 -11.20 3.28
C ASP A 564 25.67 -11.47 4.59
N TRP A 565 26.00 -12.57 5.27
CA TRP A 565 25.48 -12.90 6.59
C TRP A 565 26.44 -13.79 7.39
N ALA A 566 26.46 -13.62 8.71
CA ALA A 566 27.28 -14.43 9.61
C ALA A 566 26.56 -14.72 10.94
N PRO A 567 26.98 -15.73 11.74
CA PRO A 567 26.28 -16.10 12.97
C PRO A 567 26.37 -14.97 14.00
N ARG A 568 25.22 -14.42 14.40
CA ARG A 568 25.08 -13.20 15.23
C ARG A 568 25.51 -11.89 14.56
N GLY A 569 25.86 -11.92 13.27
CA GLY A 569 26.00 -10.73 12.43
C GLY A 569 24.65 -10.34 11.79
N PRO A 570 24.56 -9.12 11.21
CA PRO A 570 23.41 -8.75 10.38
C PRO A 570 23.36 -9.60 9.10
N PHE A 571 22.23 -9.50 8.39
CA PHE A 571 22.17 -9.78 6.95
C PHE A 571 22.25 -8.45 6.22
N GLU A 572 23.14 -8.33 5.24
CA GLU A 572 23.37 -7.13 4.43
C GLU A 572 23.37 -7.52 2.95
N ALA A 573 22.62 -6.81 2.11
CA ALA A 573 22.56 -7.06 0.67
C ALA A 573 22.21 -5.78 -0.12
N ASP A 574 23.06 -5.42 -1.09
CA ASP A 574 22.89 -4.29 -1.99
C ASP A 574 22.73 -4.78 -3.43
N GLY A 575 21.97 -4.04 -4.25
CA GLY A 575 21.75 -4.42 -5.64
C GLY A 575 20.76 -3.54 -6.40
N THR A 576 20.19 -4.11 -7.46
CA THR A 576 19.18 -3.48 -8.32
C THR A 576 17.98 -4.39 -8.54
N LEU A 577 16.79 -3.81 -8.55
CA LEU A 577 15.51 -4.47 -8.78
C LEU A 577 14.84 -3.90 -10.04
N THR A 578 14.63 -4.77 -11.02
CA THR A 578 13.73 -4.55 -12.16
C THR A 578 12.38 -5.20 -11.88
N LEU A 579 11.30 -4.47 -12.09
CA LEU A 579 9.91 -4.93 -12.05
C LEU A 579 9.25 -4.54 -13.37
N ALA A 580 8.93 -5.54 -14.19
CA ALA A 580 8.19 -5.42 -15.43
C ALA A 580 6.89 -6.23 -15.37
N ASN A 581 5.94 -5.89 -16.24
CA ASN A 581 4.68 -6.61 -16.46
C ASN A 581 3.82 -6.92 -15.22
N TRP A 582 4.06 -6.26 -14.07
CA TRP A 582 3.20 -6.34 -12.89
C TRP A 582 1.88 -5.62 -13.13
N ARG A 583 0.96 -6.27 -13.85
CA ARG A 583 -0.33 -5.69 -14.29
C ARG A 583 -1.51 -6.55 -13.85
N ALA A 584 -2.52 -5.87 -13.35
CA ALA A 584 -3.90 -6.33 -13.37
C ALA A 584 -4.63 -5.65 -14.54
N ASP A 585 -5.96 -5.76 -14.59
CA ASP A 585 -6.70 -5.47 -15.81
C ASP A 585 -6.84 -3.95 -16.09
N ASP A 586 -6.84 -3.13 -15.04
CA ASP A 586 -6.90 -1.66 -15.06
C ASP A 586 -5.69 -0.97 -14.39
N ALA A 587 -4.79 -1.74 -13.76
CA ALA A 587 -3.70 -1.25 -12.92
C ALA A 587 -2.34 -1.88 -13.24
N SER A 588 -1.25 -1.13 -13.06
CA SER A 588 0.12 -1.58 -13.33
C SER A 588 1.17 -0.92 -12.46
N ILE A 589 2.18 -1.70 -12.06
CA ILE A 589 3.43 -1.23 -11.45
C ILE A 589 4.59 -1.59 -12.39
N ALA A 590 5.56 -0.67 -12.53
CA ALA A 590 6.84 -0.94 -13.17
C ALA A 590 7.98 -0.14 -12.52
N ALA A 591 9.18 -0.68 -12.51
CA ALA A 591 10.41 0.02 -12.14
C ALA A 591 11.57 -0.62 -12.90
N ASN A 592 12.29 0.13 -13.73
CA ASN A 592 13.28 -0.47 -14.63
C ASN A 592 14.60 -0.81 -13.90
N GLU A 593 15.11 0.15 -13.12
CA GLU A 593 16.36 0.04 -12.37
C GLU A 593 16.17 0.70 -11.00
N LEU A 594 15.58 -0.03 -10.04
CA LEU A 594 15.38 0.45 -8.68
C LEU A 594 16.54 -0.05 -7.80
N GLY A 595 17.45 0.85 -7.42
CA GLY A 595 18.52 0.51 -6.47
C GLY A 595 17.92 0.10 -5.12
N ILE A 596 18.35 -1.05 -4.61
CA ILE A 596 17.84 -1.63 -3.37
C ILE A 596 18.99 -1.95 -2.40
N SER A 597 18.81 -1.59 -1.14
CA SER A 597 19.74 -1.91 -0.05
C SER A 597 18.95 -2.49 1.13
N ILE A 598 19.35 -3.66 1.61
CA ILE A 598 18.66 -4.45 2.63
C ILE A 598 19.61 -4.68 3.80
N PHE A 599 19.21 -4.26 5.00
CA PHE A 599 19.93 -4.54 6.25
C PHE A 599 18.96 -5.10 7.30
N VAL A 600 19.29 -6.25 7.89
CA VAL A 600 18.48 -6.91 8.92
C VAL A 600 19.34 -7.24 10.15
N ALA A 601 18.94 -6.76 11.32
CA ALA A 601 19.71 -6.89 12.55
C ALA A 601 19.60 -8.30 13.19
N PRO A 602 20.59 -8.75 14.00
CA PRO A 602 20.56 -10.07 14.64
C PRO A 602 19.37 -10.34 15.58
N GLY A 603 18.74 -9.30 16.15
CA GLY A 603 17.50 -9.40 16.94
C GLY A 603 16.20 -9.33 16.11
N GLY A 604 16.34 -9.25 14.78
CA GLY A 604 15.30 -8.84 13.85
C GLY A 604 14.97 -7.34 13.95
N GLY A 605 14.20 -6.87 12.97
CA GLY A 605 14.14 -5.45 12.64
C GLY A 605 15.21 -5.09 11.60
N GLY A 606 15.00 -4.02 10.85
CA GLY A 606 15.86 -3.71 9.70
C GLY A 606 15.43 -2.48 8.92
N ARG A 607 16.11 -2.26 7.78
CA ARG A 607 15.76 -1.26 6.76
C ARG A 607 15.84 -1.88 5.37
N VAL A 608 14.93 -1.45 4.49
CA VAL A 608 15.06 -1.58 3.04
C VAL A 608 15.05 -0.18 2.48
N GLU A 609 16.10 0.21 1.77
CA GLU A 609 16.11 1.45 0.99
C GLU A 609 15.79 1.16 -0.46
N LEU A 610 14.99 2.04 -1.08
CA LEU A 610 14.60 1.99 -2.48
C LEU A 610 14.94 3.34 -3.13
N ARG A 611 15.75 3.30 -4.20
CA ARG A 611 16.30 4.49 -4.87
C ARG A 611 16.14 4.40 -6.39
N GLY A 612 15.38 5.32 -6.99
CA GLY A 612 15.15 5.40 -8.44
C GLY A 612 13.66 5.45 -8.85
N PRO A 613 13.38 5.57 -10.15
CA PRO A 613 12.03 5.80 -10.65
C PRO A 613 11.16 4.53 -10.57
N ALA A 614 9.99 4.67 -9.95
CA ALA A 614 8.87 3.76 -10.11
C ALA A 614 7.78 4.40 -10.99
N HIS A 615 6.92 3.59 -11.57
CA HIS A 615 5.77 3.98 -12.38
C HIS A 615 4.55 3.19 -11.91
N ILE A 616 3.48 3.90 -11.54
CA ILE A 616 2.24 3.34 -10.99
C ILE A 616 1.05 3.83 -11.84
N SER A 617 0.09 2.96 -12.09
CA SER A 617 -1.21 3.33 -12.68
C SER A 617 -2.30 2.39 -12.14
N GLY A 618 -3.54 2.85 -12.07
CA GLY A 618 -4.67 2.09 -11.53
C GLY A 618 -5.87 2.95 -11.17
N PRO A 619 -6.96 2.34 -10.66
CA PRO A 619 -8.19 3.05 -10.31
C PRO A 619 -8.00 3.94 -9.07
N ILE A 620 -8.78 5.02 -8.97
CA ILE A 620 -8.84 5.88 -7.79
C ILE A 620 -10.23 6.50 -7.66
N GLY A 621 -11.02 6.02 -6.68
CA GLY A 621 -12.44 6.40 -6.56
C GLY A 621 -13.24 5.94 -7.78
N ASP A 622 -13.88 6.89 -8.47
CA ASP A 622 -14.55 6.70 -9.76
C ASP A 622 -13.63 6.86 -10.98
N GLY A 623 -12.39 7.31 -10.77
CA GLY A 623 -11.45 7.72 -11.80
C GLY A 623 -10.20 6.84 -11.92
N GLN A 624 -9.16 7.37 -12.59
CA GLN A 624 -7.94 6.63 -12.90
C GLN A 624 -6.67 7.47 -12.72
N MET A 625 -5.70 6.89 -12.01
CA MET A 625 -4.33 7.36 -11.92
C MET A 625 -3.50 6.77 -13.08
N ARG A 626 -2.84 7.63 -13.88
CA ARG A 626 -1.95 7.24 -14.99
C ARG A 626 -0.55 7.81 -14.80
N ASP A 627 0.47 6.97 -15.02
CA ASP A 627 1.89 7.31 -14.87
C ASP A 627 2.17 8.19 -13.64
N LEU A 628 1.73 7.73 -12.46
CA LEU A 628 2.18 8.25 -11.19
C LEU A 628 3.62 7.76 -10.99
N ALA A 629 4.56 8.65 -11.23
CA ALA A 629 5.99 8.32 -11.27
C ALA A 629 6.76 9.06 -10.18
N PRO A 630 6.85 8.49 -8.97
CA PRO A 630 7.74 8.97 -7.92
C PRO A 630 9.20 8.59 -8.21
N ASP A 631 10.11 9.54 -7.99
CA ASP A 631 11.55 9.27 -7.94
C ASP A 631 11.89 8.83 -6.51
N LEU A 632 11.89 7.51 -6.26
CA LEU A 632 12.02 6.97 -4.92
C LEU A 632 13.40 7.31 -4.34
N ASP A 633 13.41 7.81 -3.12
CA ASP A 633 14.57 7.82 -2.22
C ASP A 633 14.04 7.64 -0.80
N ILE A 634 13.58 6.43 -0.51
CA ILE A 634 12.84 6.08 0.71
C ILE A 634 13.52 4.94 1.47
N ALA A 635 13.39 4.96 2.80
CA ALA A 635 13.73 3.87 3.69
C ALA A 635 12.47 3.32 4.37
N VAL A 636 12.21 2.02 4.18
CA VAL A 636 11.20 1.25 4.90
C VAL A 636 11.87 0.61 6.11
N LEU A 637 11.49 1.02 7.32
CA LEU A 637 12.08 0.59 8.59
C LEU A 637 11.09 -0.30 9.35
N TRP A 638 11.54 -1.38 9.99
CA TRP A 638 10.67 -2.25 10.80
C TRP A 638 11.26 -2.70 12.14
N LYS A 639 10.33 -3.02 13.05
CA LYS A 639 10.42 -3.19 14.51
C LYS A 639 10.85 -1.94 15.30
N PRO A 640 10.16 -1.60 16.40
CA PRO A 640 8.79 -1.99 16.76
C PRO A 640 7.78 -1.28 15.85
N GLY A 641 6.88 -2.01 15.19
CA GLY A 641 6.03 -1.47 14.11
C GLY A 641 6.75 -1.38 12.76
N TRP A 642 6.28 -0.53 11.84
CA TRP A 642 6.92 -0.23 10.55
C TRP A 642 6.73 1.24 10.14
N ARG A 643 7.62 1.80 9.31
CA ARG A 643 7.48 3.17 8.79
C ARG A 643 8.18 3.40 7.46
N VAL A 644 7.59 4.24 6.61
CA VAL A 644 8.13 4.67 5.32
C VAL A 644 8.62 6.11 5.43
N VAL A 645 9.93 6.32 5.29
CA VAL A 645 10.60 7.62 5.50
C VAL A 645 11.33 8.05 4.22
N PRO A 646 11.03 9.22 3.63
CA PRO A 646 11.83 9.75 2.53
C PRO A 646 13.18 10.26 3.06
N ASN A 647 14.28 9.76 2.51
CA ASN A 647 15.64 10.08 2.95
C ASN A 647 15.98 11.58 2.80
N ARG A 648 15.31 12.28 1.88
CA ARG A 648 15.44 13.73 1.64
C ARG A 648 14.29 14.56 2.25
N GLY A 649 13.46 13.97 3.11
CA GLY A 649 12.29 14.62 3.73
C GLY A 649 11.09 14.81 2.80
N CYS A 650 11.31 15.01 1.50
CA CYS A 650 10.26 15.05 0.47
C CYS A 650 10.56 14.08 -0.68
N LEU A 651 9.52 13.44 -1.18
CA LEU A 651 9.54 12.52 -2.33
C LEU A 651 9.02 13.24 -3.59
N PRO A 652 9.85 13.51 -4.61
CA PRO A 652 9.41 14.14 -5.86
C PRO A 652 8.56 13.18 -6.70
N THR A 653 7.40 13.65 -7.16
CA THR A 653 6.44 12.82 -7.89
C THR A 653 5.89 13.53 -9.12
N ARG A 654 5.89 12.83 -10.25
CA ARG A 654 5.23 13.24 -11.49
C ARG A 654 3.89 12.52 -11.61
N ILE A 655 2.92 13.19 -12.23
CA ILE A 655 1.66 12.59 -12.68
C ILE A 655 1.61 12.74 -14.20
N GLY A 656 1.48 11.64 -14.94
CA GLY A 656 1.21 11.64 -16.38
C GLY A 656 -0.28 11.64 -16.74
N GLY A 657 -1.16 11.39 -15.78
CA GLY A 657 -2.58 11.74 -15.87
C GLY A 657 -3.36 11.40 -14.59
N LEU A 658 -4.41 12.16 -14.31
CA LEU A 658 -5.38 11.87 -13.24
C LEU A 658 -6.78 12.19 -13.75
N ASP A 659 -7.63 11.17 -13.88
CA ASP A 659 -9.07 11.38 -14.03
C ASP A 659 -9.73 11.24 -12.65
N VAL A 660 -10.61 12.16 -12.28
CA VAL A 660 -11.41 12.14 -11.04
C VAL A 660 -12.56 13.15 -11.15
N ALA A 661 -13.76 12.80 -10.64
CA ALA A 661 -14.89 13.72 -10.47
C ALA A 661 -15.23 14.60 -11.70
N GLY A 662 -15.21 14.03 -12.91
CA GLY A 662 -15.50 14.74 -14.16
C GLY A 662 -14.37 15.61 -14.74
N PHE A 663 -13.15 15.53 -14.19
CA PHE A 663 -11.97 16.20 -14.72
C PHE A 663 -10.91 15.19 -15.17
N SER A 664 -10.17 15.56 -16.22
CA SER A 664 -9.02 14.83 -16.75
C SER A 664 -7.79 15.73 -16.75
N PHE A 665 -6.93 15.55 -15.74
CA PHE A 665 -5.65 16.25 -15.62
C PHE A 665 -4.59 15.51 -16.45
N ALA A 666 -3.93 16.25 -17.34
CA ALA A 666 -3.01 15.70 -18.34
C ALA A 666 -1.55 15.69 -17.89
N ASN A 667 -1.19 16.47 -16.88
CA ASN A 667 0.06 16.30 -16.14
C ASN A 667 0.03 17.04 -14.78
N GLY A 668 0.94 16.61 -13.90
CA GLY A 668 1.22 17.27 -12.63
C GLY A 668 2.67 17.03 -12.19
N ARG A 669 3.18 17.93 -11.34
CA ARG A 669 4.41 17.74 -10.56
C ARG A 669 4.12 18.18 -9.13
N LEU A 670 4.51 17.35 -8.17
CA LEU A 670 4.34 17.60 -6.75
C LEU A 670 5.50 16.99 -5.97
N ALA A 671 5.61 17.33 -4.69
CA ALA A 671 6.52 16.67 -3.76
C ALA A 671 5.76 16.27 -2.49
N LEU A 672 5.82 15.00 -2.13
CA LEU A 672 5.21 14.47 -0.91
C LEU A 672 6.21 14.64 0.24
N CYS A 673 6.09 15.72 1.02
CA CYS A 673 6.93 15.98 2.18
C CYS A 673 6.38 15.28 3.43
N ALA A 674 7.20 14.47 4.11
CA ALA A 674 6.76 13.69 5.25
C ALA A 674 6.40 14.54 6.48
N LEU A 675 5.27 14.24 7.12
CA LEU A 675 4.82 14.85 8.37
C LEU A 675 5.12 13.95 9.57
N GLY A 676 5.59 14.53 10.68
CA GLY A 676 6.06 13.75 11.83
C GLY A 676 7.30 12.88 11.57
N GLY A 677 7.93 13.01 10.40
CA GLY A 677 9.13 12.25 10.01
C GLY A 677 8.87 10.92 9.28
N ALA A 678 7.63 10.62 8.90
CA ALA A 678 7.29 9.49 8.02
C ALA A 678 6.12 9.85 7.08
N LEU A 679 6.11 9.32 5.86
CA LEU A 679 4.95 9.45 4.97
C LEU A 679 3.75 8.67 5.51
N ILE A 680 4.02 7.48 6.07
CA ILE A 680 3.09 6.63 6.80
C ILE A 680 3.88 5.69 7.71
N ALA A 681 3.32 5.37 8.88
CA ALA A 681 3.91 4.49 9.88
C ALA A 681 2.84 3.77 10.71
N ALA A 682 3.08 2.50 11.06
CA ALA A 682 2.32 1.77 12.07
C ALA A 682 3.19 1.48 13.30
N ASP A 683 2.62 1.55 14.50
CA ASP A 683 3.30 1.12 15.73
C ASP A 683 3.28 -0.42 15.89
N ALA A 684 3.80 -0.93 17.02
CA ALA A 684 3.78 -2.38 17.30
C ALA A 684 2.41 -2.94 17.72
N SER A 685 1.38 -2.10 17.77
CA SER A 685 -0.03 -2.44 18.00
C SER A 685 -0.88 -2.13 16.75
N GLU A 686 -0.24 -1.93 15.60
CA GLU A 686 -0.83 -1.66 14.29
C GLU A 686 -1.64 -0.35 14.19
N ASN A 687 -1.47 0.58 15.14
CA ASN A 687 -2.05 1.93 15.06
C ASN A 687 -1.28 2.78 14.04
N LEU A 688 -1.98 3.46 13.14
CA LEU A 688 -1.40 4.26 12.06
C LEU A 688 -1.08 5.71 12.47
N SER A 689 -0.08 6.28 11.79
CA SER A 689 0.47 7.61 12.04
C SER A 689 1.30 8.11 10.85
N GLY A 690 1.74 9.37 10.92
CA GLY A 690 2.50 10.05 9.86
C GLY A 690 1.61 10.81 8.90
N GLY A 691 2.17 11.24 7.77
CA GLY A 691 1.40 11.95 6.75
C GLY A 691 2.26 12.63 5.69
N PHE A 692 1.62 13.37 4.81
CA PHE A 692 2.25 14.10 3.71
C PHE A 692 1.78 15.56 3.66
N ASN A 693 2.67 16.47 3.24
CA ASN A 693 2.35 17.82 2.82
C ASN A 693 2.82 18.02 1.38
N ILE A 694 1.91 18.42 0.49
CA ILE A 694 2.18 18.81 -0.90
C ILE A 694 2.12 20.33 -0.96
N ARG A 695 3.24 20.98 -1.26
CA ARG A 695 3.28 22.44 -1.44
C ARG A 695 3.03 22.81 -2.89
N GLN A 696 2.24 23.87 -3.12
CA GLN A 696 1.96 24.42 -4.44
C GLN A 696 1.48 23.35 -5.44
N LEU A 697 0.41 22.62 -5.07
CA LEU A 697 -0.24 21.70 -5.98
C LEU A 697 -0.70 22.47 -7.23
N ALA A 698 -0.35 21.96 -8.42
CA ALA A 698 -0.79 22.50 -9.69
C ALA A 698 -1.01 21.38 -10.70
N LEU A 699 -2.27 21.11 -11.02
CA LEU A 699 -2.71 20.14 -12.02
C LEU A 699 -3.35 20.89 -13.19
N ASN A 700 -2.89 20.60 -14.41
CA ASN A 700 -3.44 21.19 -15.64
C ASN A 700 -4.12 20.10 -16.45
N GLY A 701 -5.30 20.39 -16.98
CA GLY A 701 -6.21 19.40 -17.52
C GLY A 701 -7.34 20.00 -18.34
N ARG A 702 -8.44 19.25 -18.37
CA ARG A 702 -9.71 19.64 -18.97
C ARG A 702 -10.86 18.92 -18.27
N MET A 703 -12.09 19.41 -18.42
CA MET A 703 -13.28 18.63 -18.08
C MET A 703 -13.34 17.36 -18.94
N THR A 704 -13.95 16.28 -18.46
CA THR A 704 -14.25 15.12 -19.31
C THR A 704 -15.38 15.44 -20.29
N GLY A 705 -15.28 14.96 -21.54
CA GLY A 705 -16.39 15.04 -22.49
C GLY A 705 -15.99 15.31 -23.94
N ARG A 706 -16.99 15.29 -24.83
CA ARG A 706 -16.82 15.61 -26.26
C ARG A 706 -16.33 17.04 -26.51
N ALA A 707 -16.71 17.99 -25.67
CA ALA A 707 -16.27 19.38 -25.72
C ALA A 707 -15.53 19.75 -24.42
N ALA A 708 -14.44 19.04 -24.15
CA ALA A 708 -13.64 19.15 -22.94
C ALA A 708 -12.95 20.53 -22.76
N GLN A 709 -13.50 21.39 -21.90
CA GLN A 709 -12.96 22.73 -21.61
C GLN A 709 -11.64 22.67 -20.82
N PRO A 710 -10.65 23.55 -21.07
CA PRO A 710 -9.43 23.63 -20.28
C PRO A 710 -9.73 23.88 -18.80
N ALA A 711 -9.11 23.09 -17.92
CA ALA A 711 -9.33 23.15 -16.48
C ALA A 711 -7.99 23.12 -15.73
N ARG A 712 -7.90 23.85 -14.62
CA ARG A 712 -6.72 23.91 -13.77
C ARG A 712 -7.13 23.91 -12.31
N LEU A 713 -6.56 22.97 -11.56
CA LEU A 713 -6.72 22.85 -10.12
C LEU A 713 -5.39 23.20 -9.44
N THR A 714 -5.45 24.11 -8.46
CA THR A 714 -4.30 24.56 -7.68
C THR A 714 -4.63 24.62 -6.18
N SER A 715 -3.62 24.48 -5.32
CA SER A 715 -3.74 24.72 -3.88
C SER A 715 -2.38 25.14 -3.31
N ALA A 716 -2.38 26.01 -2.30
CA ALA A 716 -1.15 26.48 -1.67
C ALA A 716 -0.41 25.36 -0.93
N SER A 717 -1.17 24.50 -0.24
CA SER A 717 -0.67 23.37 0.53
C SER A 717 -1.79 22.33 0.68
N VAL A 718 -1.49 21.05 0.47
CA VAL A 718 -2.40 19.93 0.75
C VAL A 718 -1.75 19.01 1.76
N THR A 719 -2.35 18.89 2.94
CA THR A 719 -1.86 18.14 4.09
C THR A 719 -2.72 16.91 4.33
N GLY A 720 -2.17 15.71 4.17
CA GLY A 720 -2.79 14.45 4.59
C GLY A 720 -2.16 13.92 5.87
N ARG A 721 -2.95 13.44 6.82
CA ARG A 721 -2.51 12.77 8.06
C ARG A 721 -3.20 11.42 8.19
N PHE A 722 -2.43 10.38 8.53
CA PHE A 722 -2.95 9.03 8.74
C PHE A 722 -3.26 8.76 10.21
N SER A 723 -4.40 8.15 10.47
CA SER A 723 -4.82 7.59 11.77
C SER A 723 -5.60 6.28 11.56
N GLY A 724 -6.32 5.79 12.56
CA GLY A 724 -6.90 4.44 12.55
C GLY A 724 -5.84 3.33 12.71
N ARG A 725 -6.04 2.21 12.02
CA ARG A 725 -5.20 1.00 12.09
C ARG A 725 -4.92 0.39 10.72
N VAL A 726 -3.96 -0.53 10.65
CA VAL A 726 -3.77 -1.37 9.46
C VAL A 726 -5.07 -2.14 9.16
N GLY A 727 -5.62 -1.97 7.95
CA GLY A 727 -6.90 -2.55 7.53
C GLY A 727 -8.15 -1.70 7.84
N ASP A 728 -8.01 -0.64 8.63
CA ASP A 728 -9.10 0.26 9.05
C ASP A 728 -8.55 1.69 9.12
N VAL A 729 -8.33 2.30 7.95
CA VAL A 729 -7.46 3.46 7.78
C VAL A 729 -8.27 4.76 7.74
N GLU A 730 -7.86 5.72 8.56
CA GLU A 730 -8.32 7.11 8.45
C GLU A 730 -7.25 7.95 7.75
N LEU A 731 -7.67 8.79 6.80
CA LEU A 731 -6.84 9.79 6.15
C LEU A 731 -7.54 11.15 6.20
N ALA A 732 -7.11 12.01 7.12
CA ALA A 732 -7.57 13.39 7.23
C ALA A 732 -6.78 14.30 6.28
N ILE A 733 -7.45 14.85 5.26
CA ILE A 733 -6.87 15.76 4.26
C ILE A 733 -7.39 17.18 4.51
N GLU A 734 -6.49 18.16 4.48
CA GLU A 734 -6.77 19.59 4.54
C GLU A 734 -6.05 20.28 3.38
N ALA A 735 -6.78 21.00 2.52
CA ALA A 735 -6.25 21.75 1.39
C ALA A 735 -6.43 23.26 1.63
N ASP A 736 -5.30 23.96 1.66
CA ASP A 736 -5.18 25.40 1.87
C ASP A 736 -5.38 26.15 0.55
N ALA A 737 -6.26 27.16 0.55
CA ALA A 737 -6.58 28.03 -0.58
C ALA A 737 -6.76 27.29 -1.94
N PRO A 738 -7.59 26.23 -2.03
CA PRO A 738 -7.76 25.49 -3.27
C PRO A 738 -8.58 26.31 -4.27
N ARG A 739 -8.06 26.40 -5.51
CA ARG A 739 -8.64 27.12 -6.64
C ARG A 739 -8.81 26.19 -7.83
N LEU A 740 -10.05 26.03 -8.27
CA LEU A 740 -10.44 25.45 -9.54
C LEU A 740 -10.76 26.58 -10.51
N SER A 741 -10.18 26.55 -11.71
CA SER A 741 -10.51 27.47 -12.80
C SER A 741 -10.77 26.68 -14.08
N VAL A 742 -11.86 27.02 -14.77
CA VAL A 742 -12.30 26.41 -16.03
C VAL A 742 -12.46 27.52 -17.08
N ASP A 743 -11.88 27.31 -18.24
CA ASP A 743 -11.96 28.22 -19.39
C ASP A 743 -13.18 27.85 -20.25
N MET A 744 -14.27 28.61 -20.14
CA MET A 744 -15.55 28.28 -20.78
C MET A 744 -15.66 28.84 -22.20
N GLY A 745 -14.79 29.78 -22.59
CA GLY A 745 -14.81 30.45 -23.88
C GLY A 745 -14.02 31.76 -23.85
N GLU A 746 -13.92 32.42 -25.00
CA GLU A 746 -13.13 33.65 -25.17
C GLU A 746 -13.56 34.75 -24.17
N ASN A 747 -12.68 35.05 -23.21
CA ASN A 747 -12.89 35.94 -22.05
C ASN A 747 -13.87 35.45 -20.95
N ARG A 748 -14.37 34.21 -20.97
CA ARG A 748 -15.18 33.63 -19.89
C ARG A 748 -14.41 32.54 -19.13
N THR A 749 -13.69 32.95 -18.09
CA THR A 749 -13.12 32.01 -17.10
C THR A 749 -14.02 31.92 -15.88
N LEU A 750 -14.53 30.72 -15.59
CA LEU A 750 -15.15 30.41 -14.30
C LEU A 750 -14.04 30.05 -13.30
N ALA A 751 -14.03 30.67 -12.12
CA ALA A 751 -13.10 30.32 -11.05
C ALA A 751 -13.78 30.25 -9.68
N LEU A 752 -13.67 29.07 -9.05
CA LEU A 752 -14.02 28.81 -7.65
C LEU A 752 -12.73 28.83 -6.83
N VAL A 753 -12.70 29.64 -5.78
CA VAL A 753 -11.59 29.73 -4.81
C VAL A 753 -12.15 29.54 -3.41
N LEU A 754 -11.71 28.51 -2.69
CA LEU A 754 -12.07 28.30 -1.29
C LEU A 754 -10.96 28.81 -0.37
N GLY A 755 -11.28 29.14 0.89
CA GLY A 755 -10.27 29.37 1.92
C GLY A 755 -9.64 28.06 2.40
N ARG A 756 -10.49 27.09 2.71
CA ARG A 756 -10.15 25.71 3.11
C ARG A 756 -11.09 24.72 2.41
N LEU A 757 -10.56 23.53 2.11
CA LEU A 757 -11.34 22.31 1.87
C LEU A 757 -10.80 21.19 2.77
N SER A 758 -11.65 20.53 3.54
CA SER A 758 -11.31 19.34 4.33
C SER A 758 -11.92 18.06 3.72
N ALA A 759 -11.27 16.92 3.95
CA ALA A 759 -11.73 15.60 3.52
C ALA A 759 -11.18 14.51 4.45
N ASN A 760 -12.01 13.98 5.34
CA ASN A 760 -11.69 12.82 6.18
C ASN A 760 -12.16 11.56 5.45
N ALA A 761 -11.21 10.81 4.88
CA ALA A 761 -11.47 9.54 4.21
C ALA A 761 -11.32 8.38 5.19
N HIS A 762 -12.36 7.57 5.34
CA HIS A 762 -12.34 6.28 6.01
C HIS A 762 -12.25 5.18 4.95
N LEU A 763 -11.25 4.31 5.07
CA LEU A 763 -10.88 3.30 4.08
C LEU A 763 -10.82 1.92 4.76
N SER A 764 -11.80 1.07 4.45
CA SER A 764 -11.94 -0.28 5.00
C SER A 764 -12.22 -1.29 3.86
N GLN A 765 -13.28 -2.10 3.94
CA GLN A 765 -13.78 -2.88 2.81
C GLN A 765 -14.44 -1.97 1.76
N ASP A 766 -15.16 -0.96 2.21
CA ASP A 766 -15.67 0.17 1.42
C ASP A 766 -14.94 1.46 1.82
N TRP A 767 -15.14 2.51 1.02
CA TRP A 767 -14.60 3.85 1.28
C TRP A 767 -15.73 4.86 1.51
N ARG A 768 -15.53 5.79 2.46
CA ARG A 768 -16.41 6.94 2.67
C ARG A 768 -15.58 8.17 3.00
N VAL A 769 -15.91 9.31 2.40
CA VAL A 769 -15.28 10.60 2.68
C VAL A 769 -16.32 11.56 3.23
N VAL A 770 -15.96 12.32 4.26
CA VAL A 770 -16.77 13.43 4.81
C VAL A 770 -15.88 14.65 5.04
N GLY A 771 -16.39 15.85 4.83
CA GLY A 771 -15.61 17.07 4.96
C GLY A 771 -16.44 18.35 4.85
N ALA A 772 -15.76 19.48 4.78
CA ALA A 772 -16.38 20.80 4.64
C ALA A 772 -15.54 21.70 3.73
N PHE A 773 -16.19 22.73 3.16
CA PHE A 773 -15.54 23.84 2.47
C PHE A 773 -15.90 25.15 3.18
N GLU A 774 -14.96 26.09 3.22
CA GLU A 774 -15.07 27.33 4.00
C GLU A 774 -14.63 28.55 3.19
N SER A 775 -15.28 29.70 3.42
CA SER A 775 -14.88 31.02 2.89
C SER A 775 -14.69 31.06 1.36
N GLY A 776 -15.57 30.39 0.61
CA GLY A 776 -15.46 30.29 -0.84
C GLY A 776 -15.96 31.50 -1.61
N THR A 777 -15.43 31.66 -2.83
CA THR A 777 -15.82 32.67 -3.81
C THR A 777 -15.90 32.04 -5.20
N LEU A 778 -16.98 32.32 -5.93
CA LEU A 778 -17.18 31.91 -7.32
C LEU A 778 -17.28 33.17 -8.19
N THR A 779 -16.47 33.18 -9.24
CA THR A 779 -16.38 34.27 -10.21
C THR A 779 -16.60 33.72 -11.62
N ASP A 780 -17.56 34.28 -12.35
CA ASP A 780 -17.80 34.05 -13.77
C ASP A 780 -18.26 35.39 -14.37
N PRO A 781 -17.56 35.96 -15.38
CA PRO A 781 -17.92 37.26 -15.98
C PRO A 781 -19.31 37.34 -16.61
N SER A 782 -19.98 36.21 -16.86
CA SER A 782 -21.34 36.17 -17.40
C SER A 782 -22.44 36.24 -16.34
N LEU A 783 -22.11 36.11 -15.05
CA LEU A 783 -23.09 36.28 -13.97
C LEU A 783 -23.32 37.77 -13.69
N PRO A 784 -24.57 38.20 -13.40
CA PRO A 784 -24.89 39.59 -13.03
C PRO A 784 -24.40 39.98 -11.61
N GLY A 785 -23.73 39.07 -10.92
CA GLY A 785 -23.21 39.24 -9.57
C GLY A 785 -22.11 38.23 -9.24
N SER A 786 -21.38 38.50 -8.17
CA SER A 786 -20.40 37.58 -7.59
C SER A 786 -21.04 36.74 -6.49
N VAL A 787 -20.59 35.49 -6.34
CA VAL A 787 -20.99 34.62 -5.22
C VAL A 787 -19.80 34.48 -4.27
N SER A 788 -20.05 34.65 -2.99
CA SER A 788 -19.05 34.77 -1.92
C SER A 788 -19.50 34.04 -0.66
N THR A 789 -18.64 33.97 0.36
CA THR A 789 -18.87 33.23 1.62
C THR A 789 -19.43 31.82 1.40
N ILE A 790 -18.99 31.14 0.35
CA ILE A 790 -19.48 29.79 -0.01
C ILE A 790 -18.92 28.80 1.00
N GLU A 791 -19.78 28.23 1.83
CA GLU A 791 -19.43 27.25 2.86
C GLU A 791 -20.50 26.16 3.01
N GLY A 792 -20.14 25.04 3.61
CA GLY A 792 -21.02 23.89 3.76
C GLY A 792 -20.30 22.57 3.98
N GLU A 793 -21.07 21.53 4.30
CA GLU A 793 -20.56 20.16 4.48
C GLU A 793 -20.69 19.37 3.18
N TRP A 794 -19.82 18.37 3.00
CA TRP A 794 -19.90 17.43 1.89
C TRP A 794 -19.54 16.01 2.31
N SER A 795 -20.04 15.03 1.54
CA SER A 795 -19.68 13.63 1.68
C SER A 795 -19.60 12.94 0.32
N ALA A 796 -18.83 11.86 0.24
CA ALA A 796 -18.73 11.02 -0.94
C ALA A 796 -18.63 9.54 -0.54
N GLU A 797 -19.43 8.69 -1.17
CA GLU A 797 -19.44 7.24 -0.93
C GLU A 797 -19.92 6.47 -2.18
N PRO A 798 -19.59 5.17 -2.31
CA PRO A 798 -20.04 4.36 -3.42
C PRO A 798 -21.50 3.94 -3.27
N VAL A 799 -22.33 4.27 -4.26
CA VAL A 799 -23.72 3.80 -4.41
C VAL A 799 -23.80 3.04 -5.73
N ASP A 800 -24.31 1.80 -5.71
CA ASP A 800 -24.33 0.88 -6.87
C ASP A 800 -22.94 0.69 -7.53
N GLY A 801 -21.85 0.84 -6.76
CA GLY A 801 -20.47 0.79 -7.26
C GLY A 801 -19.98 2.06 -7.95
N ARG A 802 -20.70 3.19 -7.84
CA ARG A 802 -20.34 4.50 -8.42
C ARG A 802 -20.24 5.55 -7.33
N ALA A 803 -19.29 6.48 -7.42
CA ALA A 803 -19.21 7.60 -6.48
C ALA A 803 -20.45 8.48 -6.59
N VAL A 804 -21.08 8.79 -5.45
CA VAL A 804 -22.09 9.85 -5.33
C VAL A 804 -21.56 10.86 -4.33
N ILE A 805 -21.48 12.12 -4.74
CA ILE A 805 -21.09 13.24 -3.88
C ILE A 805 -22.36 13.96 -3.43
N ARG A 806 -22.45 14.29 -2.16
CA ARG A 806 -23.53 15.08 -1.55
C ARG A 806 -22.95 16.32 -0.90
N ILE A 807 -23.62 17.44 -1.05
CA ILE A 807 -23.38 18.69 -0.32
C ILE A 807 -24.64 18.94 0.51
N SER A 808 -24.46 19.40 1.74
CA SER A 808 -25.56 19.70 2.67
C SER A 808 -25.21 20.86 3.57
N SER A 809 -26.23 21.57 4.07
CA SER A 809 -26.06 22.79 4.87
C SER A 809 -25.22 23.85 4.15
N GLY A 810 -25.37 23.97 2.83
CA GLY A 810 -24.65 24.95 2.03
C GLY A 810 -25.21 26.36 2.22
N ASP A 811 -24.31 27.32 2.39
CA ASP A 811 -24.61 28.75 2.52
C ASP A 811 -23.69 29.57 1.60
N ALA A 812 -24.20 30.66 1.00
CA ALA A 812 -23.43 31.56 0.14
C ALA A 812 -24.07 32.95 0.00
N LEU A 813 -23.27 34.02 0.02
CA LEU A 813 -23.71 35.40 -0.22
C LEU A 813 -23.53 35.80 -1.69
N VAL A 814 -24.65 36.08 -2.37
CA VAL A 814 -24.72 36.61 -3.74
C VAL A 814 -24.82 38.14 -3.68
N THR A 815 -23.91 38.82 -4.38
CA THR A 815 -23.87 40.28 -4.47
C THR A 815 -23.86 40.71 -5.93
N ALA A 816 -24.70 41.68 -6.31
CA ALA A 816 -24.74 42.17 -7.68
C ALA A 816 -23.41 42.85 -8.07
N ASN A 817 -23.06 42.78 -9.35
CA ASN A 817 -21.87 43.47 -9.87
C ASN A 817 -22.02 44.99 -9.69
N GLN A 818 -20.90 45.70 -9.55
CA GLN A 818 -20.92 47.17 -9.50
C GLN A 818 -21.51 47.74 -10.80
N PRO A 819 -22.33 48.80 -10.74
CA PRO A 819 -22.88 49.47 -11.92
C PRO A 819 -21.80 49.93 -12.91
N SER A 820 -22.11 49.97 -14.20
CA SER A 820 -21.12 50.34 -15.22
C SER A 820 -20.90 51.86 -15.33
N THR A 821 -21.83 52.64 -14.79
CA THR A 821 -21.82 54.11 -14.74
C THR A 821 -22.39 54.61 -13.41
N GLU A 822 -22.10 55.86 -13.02
CA GLU A 822 -22.59 56.44 -11.75
C GLU A 822 -24.11 56.67 -11.72
N ASP A 823 -24.76 56.75 -12.90
CA ASP A 823 -26.21 56.88 -13.03
C ASP A 823 -26.96 55.53 -12.91
N GLU A 824 -26.26 54.41 -13.09
CA GLU A 824 -26.86 53.07 -13.01
C GLU A 824 -27.00 52.58 -11.56
N ARG A 825 -28.07 51.83 -11.30
CA ARG A 825 -28.35 51.26 -9.98
C ARG A 825 -28.17 49.76 -9.95
N VAL A 826 -27.69 49.31 -8.79
CA VAL A 826 -27.43 47.91 -8.43
C VAL A 826 -28.63 47.03 -8.77
N LEU A 827 -28.40 45.93 -9.51
CA LEU A 827 -29.46 45.08 -10.02
C LEU A 827 -30.29 44.43 -8.90
N PHE A 828 -29.63 43.97 -7.84
CA PHE A 828 -30.26 43.39 -6.66
C PHE A 828 -29.46 43.68 -5.40
N GLN A 829 -30.14 43.82 -4.26
CA GLN A 829 -29.50 43.92 -2.94
C GLN A 829 -28.91 42.55 -2.53
N PRO A 830 -27.89 42.49 -1.65
CA PRO A 830 -27.25 41.24 -1.24
C PRO A 830 -28.25 40.18 -0.77
N MET A 831 -28.14 38.97 -1.30
CA MET A 831 -28.99 37.82 -0.97
C MET A 831 -28.14 36.63 -0.55
N ARG A 832 -28.57 35.93 0.51
CA ARG A 832 -28.00 34.66 0.94
C ARG A 832 -28.75 33.51 0.27
N LEU A 833 -28.03 32.62 -0.41
CA LEU A 833 -28.49 31.27 -0.70
C LEU A 833 -28.27 30.46 0.57
N ALA A 834 -29.35 29.89 1.11
CA ALA A 834 -29.35 29.21 2.41
C ALA A 834 -29.90 27.80 2.28
N ASN A 835 -29.58 26.93 3.25
CA ASN A 835 -30.08 25.54 3.30
C ASN A 835 -29.82 24.76 1.99
N VAL A 836 -28.69 25.01 1.33
CA VAL A 836 -28.42 24.43 0.01
C VAL A 836 -27.96 22.98 0.16
N ASP A 837 -28.85 22.06 -0.21
CA ASP A 837 -28.54 20.65 -0.44
C ASP A 837 -28.25 20.44 -1.93
N ALA A 838 -27.24 19.62 -2.25
CA ALA A 838 -26.95 19.22 -3.63
C ALA A 838 -26.41 17.79 -3.74
N ILE A 839 -26.61 17.18 -4.91
CA ILE A 839 -26.16 15.83 -5.24
C ILE A 839 -25.45 15.88 -6.61
N LEU A 840 -24.21 15.39 -6.65
CA LEU A 840 -23.48 15.15 -7.88
C LEU A 840 -23.34 13.64 -8.10
N ARG A 841 -24.00 13.13 -9.15
CA ARG A 841 -23.96 11.74 -9.60
C ARG A 841 -23.75 11.71 -11.11
N GLU A 842 -22.81 10.89 -11.58
CA GLU A 842 -22.64 10.56 -13.01
C GLU A 842 -22.47 11.81 -13.92
N GLY A 843 -21.79 12.85 -13.42
CA GLY A 843 -21.56 14.11 -14.13
C GLY A 843 -22.72 15.10 -14.12
N ARG A 844 -23.84 14.76 -13.48
CA ARG A 844 -25.00 15.64 -13.27
C ARG A 844 -25.05 16.13 -11.82
N LEU A 845 -25.05 17.44 -11.64
CA LEU A 845 -25.30 18.12 -10.37
C LEU A 845 -26.77 18.53 -10.32
N GLU A 846 -27.45 18.26 -9.21
CA GLU A 846 -28.77 18.78 -8.87
C GLU A 846 -28.70 19.43 -7.49
N ALA A 847 -29.28 20.62 -7.31
CA ALA A 847 -29.16 21.44 -6.12
C ALA A 847 -30.46 22.19 -5.82
N ASN A 848 -30.76 22.43 -4.54
CA ASN A 848 -31.96 23.15 -4.11
C ASN A 848 -31.76 23.77 -2.73
N GLY A 849 -32.39 24.93 -2.50
CA GLY A 849 -32.31 25.68 -1.25
C GLY A 849 -33.18 26.94 -1.25
N ASP A 850 -32.95 27.82 -0.29
CA ASP A 850 -33.68 29.07 -0.09
C ASP A 850 -32.90 30.28 -0.62
N ILE A 851 -33.62 31.32 -1.04
CA ILE A 851 -33.09 32.66 -1.33
C ILE A 851 -33.64 33.64 -0.30
N VAL A 852 -32.73 34.22 0.50
CA VAL A 852 -33.03 35.09 1.62
C VAL A 852 -32.39 36.46 1.37
N LEU A 853 -33.13 37.55 1.51
CA LEU A 853 -32.55 38.91 1.52
C LEU A 853 -31.63 39.04 2.73
N ASN A 854 -30.41 39.57 2.58
CA ASN A 854 -29.45 39.65 3.69
C ASN A 854 -29.88 40.64 4.78
N GLU A 855 -30.24 41.87 4.39
CA GLU A 855 -30.59 42.95 5.31
C GLU A 855 -31.80 43.77 4.80
N PRO A 856 -32.91 43.86 5.56
CA PRO A 856 -33.27 43.03 6.73
C PRO A 856 -33.65 41.61 6.31
N GLU A 857 -33.30 40.60 7.12
CA GLU A 857 -33.47 39.19 6.77
C GLU A 857 -34.94 38.82 6.44
N HIS A 858 -35.18 38.39 5.20
CA HIS A 858 -36.49 37.95 4.70
C HIS A 858 -36.32 36.81 3.69
N LEU A 859 -37.01 35.69 3.89
CA LEU A 859 -37.14 34.65 2.86
C LEU A 859 -37.92 35.21 1.65
N LEU A 860 -37.33 35.13 0.46
CA LEU A 860 -37.93 35.64 -0.79
C LEU A 860 -38.47 34.52 -1.68
N ALA A 861 -37.71 33.44 -1.84
CA ALA A 861 -38.01 32.34 -2.76
C ALA A 861 -37.33 31.05 -2.33
N GLY A 862 -37.81 29.91 -2.84
CA GLY A 862 -37.00 28.69 -2.96
C GLY A 862 -36.40 28.60 -4.36
N PHE A 863 -35.32 27.85 -4.54
CA PHE A 863 -34.75 27.54 -5.85
C PHE A 863 -34.49 26.04 -6.02
N SER A 864 -34.55 25.60 -7.27
CA SER A 864 -34.04 24.29 -7.72
C SER A 864 -33.16 24.53 -8.94
N ALA A 865 -32.04 23.83 -9.03
CA ALA A 865 -31.02 24.02 -10.06
C ALA A 865 -30.40 22.69 -10.48
N TRP A 866 -29.97 22.61 -11.74
CA TRP A 866 -29.26 21.46 -12.28
C TRP A 866 -28.17 21.89 -13.26
N HIS A 867 -27.10 21.10 -13.34
CA HIS A 867 -26.00 21.31 -14.26
C HIS A 867 -25.43 19.98 -14.76
N GLU A 868 -25.17 19.89 -16.06
CA GLU A 868 -24.59 18.72 -16.71
C GLU A 868 -23.17 19.04 -17.17
N MET A 869 -22.19 18.42 -16.50
CA MET A 869 -20.77 18.76 -16.60
C MET A 869 -20.17 18.47 -17.99
N GLU A 870 -20.64 17.42 -18.69
CA GLU A 870 -20.09 17.06 -20.01
C GLU A 870 -20.50 18.09 -21.09
N GLU A 871 -21.78 18.41 -21.16
CA GLU A 871 -22.33 19.35 -22.14
C GLU A 871 -22.13 20.82 -21.72
N GLY A 872 -21.86 21.11 -20.44
CA GLY A 872 -21.61 22.46 -19.96
C GLY A 872 -22.87 23.34 -19.96
N VAL A 873 -24.04 22.72 -19.78
CA VAL A 873 -25.37 23.35 -19.78
C VAL A 873 -26.07 23.16 -18.44
N GLY A 874 -27.04 24.01 -18.13
CA GLY A 874 -27.84 23.86 -16.92
C GLY A 874 -29.00 24.85 -16.86
N GLY A 875 -29.70 24.83 -15.74
CA GLY A 875 -30.77 25.78 -15.47
C GLY A 875 -31.18 25.78 -14.00
N ALA A 876 -31.85 26.85 -13.59
CA ALA A 876 -32.42 27.00 -12.27
C ALA A 876 -33.82 27.61 -12.35
N GLN A 877 -34.78 27.00 -11.65
CA GLN A 877 -36.10 27.57 -11.44
C GLN A 877 -36.18 28.13 -10.02
N VAL A 878 -36.46 29.42 -9.92
CA VAL A 878 -36.69 30.15 -8.67
C VAL A 878 -38.19 30.37 -8.51
N VAL A 879 -38.74 29.99 -7.35
CA VAL A 879 -40.17 30.09 -7.06
C VAL A 879 -40.38 30.89 -5.76
N ALA A 880 -40.96 32.07 -5.90
CA ALA A 880 -41.44 32.92 -4.82
C ALA A 880 -42.97 32.79 -4.72
N PRO A 881 -43.51 31.80 -3.99
CA PRO A 881 -44.94 31.50 -4.01
C PRO A 881 -45.79 32.63 -3.40
N GLN A 882 -45.22 33.44 -2.50
CA GLN A 882 -45.87 34.61 -1.92
C GLN A 882 -44.83 35.63 -1.42
N ILE A 883 -44.77 36.78 -2.08
CA ILE A 883 -44.05 37.99 -1.63
C ILE A 883 -45.11 38.98 -1.13
N VAL A 884 -45.03 39.41 0.14
CA VAL A 884 -45.99 40.37 0.71
C VAL A 884 -45.32 41.74 0.85
N PHE A 885 -45.54 42.62 -0.12
CA PHE A 885 -45.03 43.99 -0.03
C PHE A 885 -45.76 44.76 1.08
N SER A 886 -44.98 45.43 1.92
CA SER A 886 -45.42 46.12 3.14
C SER A 886 -44.34 47.08 3.63
N GLU A 887 -44.58 47.81 4.71
CA GLU A 887 -43.57 48.70 5.34
C GLU A 887 -42.31 47.97 5.86
N ARG A 888 -42.29 46.63 5.88
CA ARG A 888 -41.10 45.82 6.21
C ARG A 888 -40.31 45.36 4.97
N LEU A 889 -40.99 45.23 3.83
CA LEU A 889 -40.45 44.75 2.57
C LEU A 889 -41.05 45.55 1.40
N GLN A 890 -40.27 46.48 0.88
CA GLN A 890 -40.52 47.25 -0.34
C GLN A 890 -39.69 46.70 -1.51
N PRO A 891 -40.14 46.83 -2.78
CA PRO A 891 -39.37 46.36 -3.93
C PRO A 891 -37.94 46.91 -4.02
N TYR A 892 -37.69 48.13 -3.53
CA TYR A 892 -36.33 48.68 -3.50
C TYR A 892 -35.35 47.91 -2.60
N GLN A 893 -35.85 47.19 -1.60
CA GLN A 893 -35.02 46.32 -0.74
C GLN A 893 -34.63 45.03 -1.45
N ILE A 894 -35.25 44.69 -2.59
CA ILE A 894 -34.85 43.59 -3.47
C ILE A 894 -33.99 44.14 -4.63
N THR A 895 -34.38 45.27 -5.23
CA THR A 895 -33.65 45.91 -6.35
C THR A 895 -33.65 47.44 -6.29
N GLU A 896 -32.47 48.07 -6.26
CA GLU A 896 -32.33 49.54 -6.22
C GLU A 896 -32.88 50.24 -7.47
N ARG A 897 -33.09 49.50 -8.56
CA ARG A 897 -33.77 49.97 -9.76
C ARG A 897 -35.25 50.35 -9.52
N ALA A 898 -35.87 49.90 -8.42
CA ALA A 898 -37.26 50.23 -8.08
C ALA A 898 -37.44 51.52 -7.24
N ARG A 899 -36.38 52.01 -6.57
CA ARG A 899 -36.45 53.21 -5.70
C ARG A 899 -36.76 54.47 -6.52
N GLY A 900 -37.67 55.34 -6.09
CA GLY A 900 -38.07 56.52 -6.90
C GLY A 900 -38.71 56.16 -8.25
N VAL A 901 -39.20 54.93 -8.39
CA VAL A 901 -39.98 54.45 -9.54
C VAL A 901 -41.32 53.91 -9.03
N ILE A 902 -41.28 52.98 -8.07
CA ILE A 902 -42.44 52.49 -7.33
C ILE A 902 -42.17 52.57 -5.82
N GLU A 903 -43.10 53.16 -5.08
CA GLU A 903 -42.96 53.44 -3.65
C GLU A 903 -44.26 53.16 -2.89
N ASN A 904 -44.17 52.97 -1.57
CA ASN A 904 -45.29 52.66 -0.69
C ASN A 904 -46.10 51.42 -1.15
N VAL A 905 -45.40 50.44 -1.71
CA VAL A 905 -45.97 49.25 -2.34
C VAL A 905 -46.56 48.35 -1.26
N ARG A 906 -47.84 48.00 -1.38
CA ARG A 906 -48.56 47.14 -0.42
C ARG A 906 -49.37 46.08 -1.17
N GLY A 907 -49.29 44.83 -0.71
CA GLY A 907 -50.11 43.71 -1.20
C GLY A 907 -49.31 42.48 -1.64
N PRO A 908 -50.00 41.37 -1.93
CA PRO A 908 -49.36 40.12 -2.32
C PRO A 908 -49.01 40.08 -3.81
N ALA A 909 -47.80 39.62 -4.09
CA ALA A 909 -47.36 39.16 -5.41
C ALA A 909 -46.80 37.73 -5.30
N SER A 910 -46.62 37.06 -6.43
CA SER A 910 -45.81 35.84 -6.53
C SER A 910 -44.96 35.89 -7.79
N ALA A 911 -43.81 35.23 -7.78
CA ALA A 911 -42.90 35.22 -8.92
C ALA A 911 -42.37 33.82 -9.20
N VAL A 912 -42.21 33.50 -10.49
CA VAL A 912 -41.42 32.36 -10.97
C VAL A 912 -40.37 32.92 -11.93
N ALA A 913 -39.13 32.45 -11.82
CA ALA A 913 -38.07 32.76 -12.77
C ALA A 913 -37.40 31.48 -13.25
N ASP A 914 -37.23 31.36 -14.56
CA ASP A 914 -36.56 30.25 -15.23
C ASP A 914 -35.26 30.80 -15.83
N ILE A 915 -34.15 30.39 -15.23
CA ILE A 915 -32.79 30.73 -15.64
C ILE A 915 -32.22 29.52 -16.38
N SER A 916 -31.58 29.73 -17.52
CA SER A 916 -30.85 28.70 -18.26
C SER A 916 -29.47 29.20 -18.64
N TRP A 917 -28.48 28.32 -18.65
CA TRP A 917 -27.12 28.66 -19.06
C TRP A 917 -26.53 27.62 -20.00
N SER A 918 -25.75 28.14 -20.95
CA SER A 918 -24.86 27.36 -21.79
C SER A 918 -23.41 27.76 -21.53
N ARG A 919 -22.50 27.24 -22.35
CA ARG A 919 -21.09 27.67 -22.40
C ARG A 919 -20.95 29.13 -22.87
N GLN A 920 -21.88 29.62 -23.68
CA GLN A 920 -21.79 30.91 -24.37
C GLN A 920 -22.59 32.02 -23.66
N GLU A 921 -23.77 31.71 -23.13
CA GLU A 921 -24.72 32.70 -22.63
C GLU A 921 -25.48 32.22 -21.38
N ILE A 922 -26.10 33.17 -20.67
CA ILE A 922 -27.05 32.94 -19.58
C ILE A 922 -28.31 33.75 -19.90
N ASP A 923 -29.45 33.08 -19.90
CA ASP A 923 -30.76 33.60 -20.28
C ASP A 923 -31.73 33.43 -19.10
N ALA A 924 -32.46 34.47 -18.73
CA ALA A 924 -33.27 34.51 -17.52
C ALA A 924 -34.65 35.16 -17.80
N ARG A 925 -35.68 34.33 -17.81
CA ARG A 925 -37.09 34.76 -17.98
C ARG A 925 -37.84 34.66 -16.67
N GLY A 926 -38.94 35.38 -16.55
CA GLY A 926 -39.76 35.28 -15.35
C GLY A 926 -41.19 35.78 -15.51
N THR A 927 -42.02 35.45 -14.54
CA THR A 927 -43.45 35.76 -14.51
C THR A 927 -43.78 36.29 -13.11
N LEU A 928 -44.13 37.57 -13.02
CA LEU A 928 -44.60 38.23 -11.81
C LEU A 928 -46.13 38.32 -11.83
N THR A 929 -46.79 37.65 -10.89
CA THR A 929 -48.25 37.72 -10.70
C THR A 929 -48.57 38.73 -9.61
N LEU A 930 -49.40 39.72 -9.95
CA LEU A 930 -49.89 40.73 -9.03
C LEU A 930 -51.31 40.37 -8.57
N SER A 931 -51.52 40.29 -7.26
CA SER A 931 -52.78 39.80 -6.66
C SER A 931 -53.49 40.89 -5.83
N GLY A 932 -53.55 42.11 -6.36
CA GLY A 932 -54.13 43.29 -5.69
C GLY A 932 -53.08 44.22 -5.11
N VAL A 933 -51.95 44.38 -5.81
CA VAL A 933 -50.84 45.23 -5.37
C VAL A 933 -51.20 46.69 -5.59
N SER A 934 -50.97 47.53 -4.59
CA SER A 934 -51.20 48.97 -4.62
C SER A 934 -49.87 49.71 -4.41
N PHE A 935 -49.65 50.81 -5.11
CA PHE A 935 -48.39 51.56 -5.06
C PHE A 935 -48.57 53.04 -5.44
N ALA A 936 -47.57 53.87 -5.12
CA ALA A 936 -47.40 55.19 -5.68
C ALA A 936 -46.16 55.22 -6.60
N THR A 937 -46.05 56.27 -7.42
CA THR A 937 -44.85 56.55 -8.22
C THR A 937 -44.51 58.03 -8.10
N THR A 938 -43.35 58.45 -8.61
CA THR A 938 -42.91 59.86 -8.55
C THR A 938 -43.65 60.79 -9.56
N THR A 939 -44.33 60.24 -10.58
CA THR A 939 -44.98 61.01 -11.66
C THR A 939 -46.45 60.67 -11.89
N LEU A 940 -46.88 59.46 -11.56
CA LEU A 940 -48.28 59.01 -11.57
C LEU A 940 -48.82 58.92 -10.13
N PRO A 941 -50.11 59.24 -9.92
CA PRO A 941 -50.76 59.21 -8.61
C PRO A 941 -50.86 57.79 -8.02
N ILE A 942 -51.43 57.69 -6.81
CA ILE A 942 -51.68 56.41 -6.14
C ILE A 942 -52.51 55.49 -7.04
N VAL A 943 -51.96 54.31 -7.31
CA VAL A 943 -52.55 53.20 -8.06
C VAL A 943 -52.98 52.14 -7.05
N GLN A 944 -54.23 51.68 -7.13
CA GLN A 944 -54.78 50.72 -6.18
C GLN A 944 -55.30 49.47 -6.88
N ASP A 945 -55.12 48.34 -6.19
CA ASP A 945 -55.67 47.03 -6.55
C ASP A 945 -55.29 46.59 -7.98
N VAL A 946 -53.99 46.62 -8.28
CA VAL A 946 -53.44 46.13 -9.54
C VAL A 946 -53.39 44.61 -9.53
N ARG A 947 -54.02 44.00 -10.53
CA ARG A 947 -54.02 42.54 -10.76
C ARG A 947 -53.56 42.23 -12.17
N GLY A 948 -52.90 41.08 -12.34
CA GLY A 948 -52.48 40.59 -13.65
C GLY A 948 -51.16 39.84 -13.59
N VAL A 949 -50.62 39.57 -14.77
CA VAL A 949 -49.38 38.80 -14.95
C VAL A 949 -48.44 39.61 -15.83
N VAL A 950 -47.21 39.81 -15.36
CA VAL A 950 -46.13 40.48 -16.10
C VAL A 950 -45.08 39.44 -16.43
N ALA A 951 -44.96 39.10 -17.71
CA ALA A 951 -43.98 38.14 -18.21
C ALA A 951 -42.76 38.90 -18.76
N PHE A 952 -41.58 38.60 -18.25
CA PHE A 952 -40.29 39.17 -18.64
C PHE A 952 -39.58 38.25 -19.63
N ASP A 953 -39.11 38.80 -20.75
CA ASP A 953 -38.27 38.10 -21.72
C ASP A 953 -36.77 38.19 -21.39
N ASP A 954 -36.36 39.19 -20.59
CA ASP A 954 -35.04 39.29 -19.94
C ASP A 954 -35.19 39.95 -18.55
N LEU A 955 -34.89 39.20 -17.49
CA LEU A 955 -34.91 39.66 -16.08
C LEU A 955 -33.70 40.53 -15.68
N PHE A 956 -32.58 40.45 -16.39
CA PHE A 956 -31.38 41.25 -16.12
C PHE A 956 -31.51 42.65 -16.76
N ALA A 957 -32.12 42.73 -17.95
CA ALA A 957 -32.52 43.99 -18.59
C ALA A 957 -33.85 44.56 -18.06
N LEU A 958 -34.69 43.72 -17.43
CA LEU A 958 -36.06 44.03 -16.97
C LEU A 958 -37.00 44.43 -18.11
N THR A 959 -36.93 43.72 -19.24
CA THR A 959 -37.82 43.92 -20.40
C THR A 959 -38.99 42.96 -20.41
N THR A 960 -40.00 43.27 -21.23
CA THR A 960 -41.10 42.36 -21.54
C THR A 960 -41.35 42.32 -23.05
N PRO A 961 -41.95 41.24 -23.59
CA PRO A 961 -42.57 41.29 -24.91
C PRO A 961 -43.79 42.24 -24.88
N PRO A 962 -44.21 42.79 -26.04
CA PRO A 962 -45.34 43.69 -26.15
C PRO A 962 -46.68 43.01 -25.82
N GLY A 963 -47.70 43.80 -25.49
CA GLY A 963 -49.05 43.33 -25.19
C GLY A 963 -49.26 42.80 -23.76
N GLN A 964 -48.39 43.14 -22.79
CA GLN A 964 -48.63 42.81 -21.37
C GLN A 964 -49.95 43.46 -20.90
N ARG A 965 -50.73 42.77 -20.06
CA ARG A 965 -52.01 43.29 -19.57
C ARG A 965 -52.15 43.20 -18.06
N VAL A 966 -52.46 44.33 -17.43
CA VAL A 966 -52.88 44.41 -16.03
C VAL A 966 -54.21 45.14 -15.91
N SER A 967 -55.03 44.72 -14.96
CA SER A 967 -56.21 45.46 -14.51
C SER A 967 -55.87 46.32 -13.30
N VAL A 968 -56.47 47.51 -13.23
CA VAL A 968 -56.24 48.52 -12.18
C VAL A 968 -57.58 48.86 -11.54
N GLY A 969 -57.77 48.50 -10.28
CA GLY A 969 -59.05 48.74 -9.59
C GLY A 969 -59.38 50.22 -9.44
N VAL A 970 -58.41 51.06 -9.03
CA VAL A 970 -58.55 52.52 -8.96
C VAL A 970 -57.26 53.24 -9.34
N LEU A 971 -57.39 54.31 -10.13
CA LEU A 971 -56.35 55.31 -10.38
C LEU A 971 -56.92 56.70 -10.06
N ASN A 972 -56.24 57.53 -9.26
CA ASN A 972 -56.80 58.80 -8.79
C ASN A 972 -55.83 60.00 -8.88
N PRO A 973 -55.71 60.67 -10.04
CA PRO A 973 -54.99 61.95 -10.18
C PRO A 973 -55.68 63.17 -9.52
N GLY A 974 -56.82 62.97 -8.85
CA GLY A 974 -57.68 64.05 -8.32
C GLY A 974 -59.14 63.85 -8.71
N ILE A 975 -59.38 63.16 -9.82
CA ILE A 975 -60.66 62.54 -10.20
C ILE A 975 -60.40 61.03 -10.28
N ALA A 976 -61.18 60.23 -9.56
CA ALA A 976 -60.94 58.79 -9.46
C ALA A 976 -61.59 58.02 -10.63
N VAL A 977 -60.77 57.29 -11.39
CA VAL A 977 -61.22 56.38 -12.45
C VAL A 977 -61.03 54.92 -12.02
N ARG A 978 -61.86 54.02 -12.54
CA ARG A 978 -62.02 52.65 -12.02
C ARG A 978 -61.96 51.60 -13.12
N ASN A 979 -61.81 50.35 -12.70
CA ASN A 979 -61.93 49.14 -13.55
C ASN A 979 -61.06 49.22 -14.81
N GLY A 980 -59.85 49.77 -14.67
CA GLY A 980 -58.96 50.03 -15.78
C GLY A 980 -58.32 48.76 -16.34
N ILE A 981 -58.07 48.74 -17.65
CA ILE A 981 -57.19 47.78 -18.31
C ILE A 981 -56.06 48.56 -18.98
N VAL A 982 -54.82 48.21 -18.63
CA VAL A 982 -53.60 48.82 -19.19
C VAL A 982 -52.85 47.77 -20.00
N GLN A 983 -52.53 48.11 -21.25
CA GLN A 983 -51.70 47.35 -22.17
C GLN A 983 -50.34 48.03 -22.30
N PHE A 984 -49.24 47.30 -22.10
CA PHE A 984 -47.90 47.90 -22.02
C PHE A 984 -46.76 46.95 -22.39
N GLN A 985 -45.56 47.53 -22.51
CA GLN A 985 -44.28 46.86 -22.65
C GLN A 985 -43.22 47.57 -21.80
N LEU A 986 -42.36 46.82 -21.09
CA LEU A 986 -41.15 47.36 -20.47
C LEU A 986 -39.98 47.29 -21.46
N LEU A 987 -39.25 48.40 -21.59
CA LEU A 987 -38.16 48.60 -22.52
C LEU A 987 -36.86 48.99 -21.79
N PRO A 988 -35.67 48.71 -22.37
CA PRO A 988 -34.39 49.04 -21.77
C PRO A 988 -34.25 50.53 -21.41
N ALA A 989 -33.48 50.78 -20.34
CA ALA A 989 -33.30 52.09 -19.70
C ALA A 989 -34.59 52.68 -19.10
N GLN A 990 -35.34 51.87 -18.34
CA GLN A 990 -36.49 52.28 -17.52
C GLN A 990 -37.60 53.00 -18.32
N ARG A 991 -37.89 52.52 -19.52
CA ARG A 991 -38.96 53.04 -20.37
C ARG A 991 -40.15 52.10 -20.38
N ILE A 992 -41.36 52.64 -20.25
CA ILE A 992 -42.61 51.91 -20.45
C ILE A 992 -43.24 52.41 -21.74
N ASN A 993 -43.37 51.53 -22.73
CA ASN A 993 -44.28 51.79 -23.83
C ASN A 993 -45.69 51.41 -23.38
N ILE A 994 -46.58 52.38 -23.18
CA ILE A 994 -47.98 52.11 -22.88
C ILE A 994 -48.70 52.05 -24.22
N GLU A 995 -49.14 50.86 -24.59
CA GLU A 995 -49.78 50.55 -25.88
C GLU A 995 -51.24 51.00 -25.91
N GLY A 996 -51.84 51.13 -24.74
CA GLY A 996 -53.15 51.75 -24.53
C GLY A 996 -53.66 51.49 -23.12
N ALA A 997 -54.37 52.44 -22.54
CA ALA A 997 -55.10 52.24 -21.30
C ALA A 997 -56.58 52.63 -21.51
N ALA A 998 -57.50 51.94 -20.85
CA ALA A 998 -58.92 52.26 -20.87
C ALA A 998 -59.52 52.05 -19.48
N PHE A 999 -60.34 53.00 -19.03
CA PHE A 999 -61.00 53.03 -17.73
C PHE A 999 -62.49 53.35 -17.89
N GLU A 1000 -63.32 52.82 -16.99
CA GLU A 1000 -64.73 53.21 -16.89
C GLU A 1000 -64.82 54.61 -16.28
N PHE A 1001 -65.54 55.52 -16.95
CA PHE A 1001 -65.69 56.91 -16.53
C PHE A 1001 -67.01 57.51 -17.04
N ALA A 1002 -67.85 57.98 -16.12
CA ALA A 1002 -69.09 58.70 -16.43
C ALA A 1002 -70.00 58.00 -17.47
N ASP A 1003 -70.24 56.70 -17.26
CA ASP A 1003 -71.03 55.80 -18.14
C ASP A 1003 -70.59 55.75 -19.60
N GLY A 1004 -69.32 56.08 -19.84
CA GLY A 1004 -68.56 55.85 -21.07
C GLY A 1004 -67.11 55.42 -20.75
N VAL A 1005 -66.18 55.67 -21.68
CA VAL A 1005 -64.78 55.23 -21.57
C VAL A 1005 -63.82 56.42 -21.59
N LEU A 1006 -62.91 56.46 -20.61
CA LEU A 1006 -61.68 57.26 -20.66
C LEU A 1006 -60.53 56.36 -21.12
N ALA A 1007 -60.03 56.59 -22.32
CA ALA A 1007 -58.86 55.90 -22.86
C ALA A 1007 -57.61 56.81 -22.92
N MET A 1008 -56.43 56.20 -23.10
CA MET A 1008 -55.16 56.88 -23.34
C MET A 1008 -54.52 56.36 -24.63
N GLN A 1009 -54.05 57.29 -25.46
CA GLN A 1009 -53.37 56.97 -26.71
C GLN A 1009 -51.99 56.32 -26.46
N PRO A 1010 -51.46 55.52 -27.41
CA PRO A 1010 -50.17 54.86 -27.26
C PRO A 1010 -49.03 55.88 -27.07
N THR A 1011 -48.19 55.69 -26.06
CA THR A 1011 -47.07 56.60 -25.76
C THR A 1011 -45.96 55.91 -24.95
N THR A 1012 -44.71 56.30 -25.17
CA THR A 1012 -43.56 55.80 -24.40
C THR A 1012 -43.19 56.78 -23.29
N VAL A 1013 -43.43 56.37 -22.04
CA VAL A 1013 -43.04 57.09 -20.83
C VAL A 1013 -41.64 56.65 -20.41
N THR A 1014 -40.77 57.60 -20.02
CA THR A 1014 -39.49 57.29 -19.37
C THR A 1014 -39.65 57.53 -17.87
N LEU A 1015 -39.42 56.51 -17.06
CA LEU A 1015 -39.59 56.59 -15.61
C LEU A 1015 -38.54 57.55 -15.00
N GLY A 1016 -38.88 58.21 -13.89
CA GLY A 1016 -38.01 59.18 -13.22
C GLY A 1016 -37.83 60.54 -13.93
N GLN A 1017 -38.37 60.74 -15.14
CA GLN A 1017 -38.39 62.07 -15.77
C GLN A 1017 -39.24 63.06 -14.98
N SER A 1018 -38.84 64.34 -14.98
CA SER A 1018 -39.55 65.41 -14.27
C SER A 1018 -40.85 65.88 -14.95
N GLU A 1019 -40.99 65.59 -16.25
CA GLU A 1019 -42.14 65.89 -17.09
C GLU A 1019 -42.49 64.68 -17.98
N THR A 1020 -43.77 64.50 -18.31
CA THR A 1020 -44.24 63.45 -19.23
C THR A 1020 -45.47 63.95 -20.00
N ARG A 1021 -45.55 63.68 -21.31
CA ARG A 1021 -46.74 63.99 -22.13
C ARG A 1021 -47.53 62.72 -22.43
N ILE A 1022 -48.84 62.77 -22.21
CA ILE A 1022 -49.81 61.74 -22.57
C ILE A 1022 -51.00 62.39 -23.30
N VAL A 1023 -51.80 61.61 -24.01
CA VAL A 1023 -53.05 62.09 -24.61
C VAL A 1023 -54.18 61.17 -24.17
N LEU A 1024 -55.16 61.73 -23.46
CA LEU A 1024 -56.38 61.02 -23.08
C LEU A 1024 -57.49 61.27 -24.10
N THR A 1025 -58.44 60.34 -24.22
CA THR A 1025 -59.62 60.47 -25.07
C THR A 1025 -60.86 60.00 -24.31
N LEU A 1026 -61.93 60.81 -24.33
CA LEU A 1026 -63.26 60.41 -23.85
C LEU A 1026 -64.08 59.91 -25.03
N ALA A 1027 -64.81 58.82 -24.84
CA ALA A 1027 -65.73 58.27 -25.84
C ALA A 1027 -67.03 57.76 -25.19
N ASP A 1028 -68.16 58.07 -25.85
CA ASP A 1028 -69.52 57.70 -25.43
C ASP A 1028 -69.84 58.05 -23.96
N VAL A 1029 -69.35 59.18 -23.46
CA VAL A 1029 -69.57 59.61 -22.06
C VAL A 1029 -70.95 60.24 -21.92
N ASP A 1030 -71.73 59.89 -20.88
CA ASP A 1030 -73.01 60.56 -20.61
C ASP A 1030 -72.78 61.91 -19.91
N ALA A 1031 -73.42 62.97 -20.41
CA ALA A 1031 -73.24 64.33 -19.90
C ALA A 1031 -73.75 64.53 -18.46
N ALA A 1032 -74.81 63.83 -18.05
CA ALA A 1032 -75.34 63.90 -16.69
C ALA A 1032 -74.41 63.19 -15.71
N SER A 1033 -73.96 61.97 -16.07
CA SER A 1033 -72.99 61.22 -15.27
C SER A 1033 -71.62 61.91 -15.21
N LEU A 1034 -71.21 62.65 -16.24
CA LEU A 1034 -70.00 63.47 -16.22
C LEU A 1034 -70.13 64.64 -15.24
N ILE A 1035 -71.23 65.40 -15.31
CA ILE A 1035 -71.51 66.51 -14.40
C ILE A 1035 -71.60 66.04 -12.94
N ALA A 1036 -72.24 64.90 -12.69
CA ALA A 1036 -72.30 64.27 -11.36
C ALA A 1036 -70.92 63.81 -10.88
N THR A 1037 -70.10 63.22 -11.75
CA THR A 1037 -68.73 62.76 -11.42
C THR A 1037 -67.77 63.93 -11.14
N LEU A 1038 -67.93 65.05 -11.86
CA LEU A 1038 -67.17 66.28 -11.63
C LEU A 1038 -67.76 67.16 -10.50
N ASN A 1039 -68.94 66.81 -9.99
CA ASN A 1039 -69.65 67.51 -8.92
C ASN A 1039 -69.85 69.02 -9.20
N ILE A 1040 -70.30 69.35 -10.42
CA ILE A 1040 -70.53 70.75 -10.83
C ILE A 1040 -71.90 71.21 -10.31
N PRO A 1041 -71.98 72.21 -9.42
CA PRO A 1041 -73.25 72.68 -8.86
C PRO A 1041 -74.07 73.48 -9.88
N ASP A 1042 -75.39 73.49 -9.68
CA ASP A 1042 -76.38 74.28 -10.42
C ASP A 1042 -76.37 74.13 -11.95
N LEU A 1043 -75.76 73.05 -12.45
CA LEU A 1043 -75.73 72.66 -13.83
C LEU A 1043 -76.23 71.22 -13.97
N ALA A 1044 -77.08 70.97 -14.96
CA ALA A 1044 -77.40 69.65 -15.44
C ALA A 1044 -77.35 69.64 -16.97
N ALA A 1045 -76.87 68.55 -17.56
CA ALA A 1045 -76.93 68.35 -19.01
C ALA A 1045 -77.23 66.90 -19.35
N THR A 1046 -77.73 66.66 -20.56
CA THR A 1046 -77.92 65.33 -21.16
C THR A 1046 -77.27 65.29 -22.54
N GLY A 1047 -77.12 64.09 -23.10
CA GLY A 1047 -76.43 63.85 -24.38
C GLY A 1047 -75.14 63.04 -24.20
N ARG A 1048 -74.57 62.56 -25.31
CA ARG A 1048 -73.31 61.81 -25.31
C ARG A 1048 -72.15 62.70 -25.76
N LEU A 1049 -71.01 62.54 -25.10
CA LEU A 1049 -69.83 63.38 -25.24
C LEU A 1049 -68.59 62.55 -25.65
N GLU A 1050 -67.77 63.13 -26.52
CA GLU A 1050 -66.46 62.62 -26.93
C GLU A 1050 -65.40 63.73 -26.87
N GLY A 1051 -64.13 63.38 -26.66
CA GLY A 1051 -63.09 64.41 -26.50
C GLY A 1051 -61.67 63.87 -26.53
N THR A 1052 -60.70 64.79 -26.58
CA THR A 1052 -59.26 64.51 -26.55
C THR A 1052 -58.56 65.55 -25.68
N PHE A 1053 -57.73 65.09 -24.74
CA PHE A 1053 -57.06 65.91 -23.73
C PHE A 1053 -55.56 65.59 -23.74
N PRO A 1054 -54.74 66.36 -24.48
CA PRO A 1054 -53.30 66.30 -24.34
C PRO A 1054 -52.93 66.83 -22.96
N LEU A 1055 -52.24 66.00 -22.16
CA LEU A 1055 -51.81 66.33 -20.81
C LEU A 1055 -50.29 66.33 -20.71
N ARG A 1056 -49.76 67.39 -20.09
CA ARG A 1056 -48.35 67.49 -19.68
C ARG A 1056 -48.26 67.36 -18.17
N LEU A 1057 -47.91 66.16 -17.73
CA LEU A 1057 -47.74 65.78 -16.32
C LEU A 1057 -46.38 66.25 -15.82
N THR A 1058 -46.31 66.74 -14.59
CA THR A 1058 -45.08 67.06 -13.87
C THR A 1058 -45.16 66.51 -12.44
N ALA A 1059 -44.04 66.42 -11.74
CA ALA A 1059 -43.98 65.94 -10.34
C ALA A 1059 -44.76 66.79 -9.31
N ARG A 1060 -45.50 67.84 -9.71
CA ARG A 1060 -46.33 68.68 -8.82
C ARG A 1060 -47.73 69.01 -9.35
N THR A 1061 -47.93 69.06 -10.67
CA THR A 1061 -49.24 69.27 -11.28
C THR A 1061 -49.32 68.74 -12.71
N ALA A 1062 -50.53 68.70 -13.28
CA ALA A 1062 -50.80 68.36 -14.66
C ALA A 1062 -51.39 69.56 -15.39
N PHE A 1063 -50.89 69.83 -16.61
CA PHE A 1063 -51.42 70.85 -17.50
C PHE A 1063 -52.24 70.20 -18.62
N VAL A 1064 -53.39 70.77 -18.98
CA VAL A 1064 -54.08 70.48 -20.24
C VAL A 1064 -53.53 71.42 -21.31
N GLU A 1065 -53.14 70.86 -22.46
CA GLU A 1065 -52.63 71.61 -23.61
C GLU A 1065 -53.59 71.41 -24.80
N HIS A 1066 -54.50 72.36 -25.02
CA HIS A 1066 -55.56 72.34 -26.04
C HIS A 1066 -56.48 71.11 -25.94
N GLY A 1067 -57.01 70.84 -24.74
CA GLY A 1067 -58.05 69.83 -24.56
C GLY A 1067 -59.33 70.21 -25.28
N VAL A 1068 -60.04 69.24 -25.85
CA VAL A 1068 -61.28 69.45 -26.61
C VAL A 1068 -62.33 68.41 -26.20
N LEU A 1069 -63.55 68.86 -25.92
CA LEU A 1069 -64.74 68.03 -25.67
C LEU A 1069 -65.85 68.47 -26.63
N ARG A 1070 -66.64 67.52 -27.14
CA ARG A 1070 -67.74 67.75 -28.09
C ARG A 1070 -68.91 66.83 -27.76
N ALA A 1071 -70.11 67.26 -28.11
CA ALA A 1071 -71.26 66.37 -28.12
C ALA A 1071 -71.42 65.64 -29.47
N LEU A 1072 -72.00 64.44 -29.42
CA LEU A 1072 -72.40 63.68 -30.60
C LEU A 1072 -73.64 64.31 -31.29
N PRO A 1073 -73.90 64.01 -32.58
CA PRO A 1073 -74.89 64.72 -33.40
C PRO A 1073 -76.36 64.63 -32.95
N ASP A 1074 -76.69 63.77 -31.98
CA ASP A 1074 -78.03 63.68 -31.39
C ASP A 1074 -78.34 64.85 -30.43
N GLY A 1075 -77.33 65.66 -30.09
CA GLY A 1075 -77.47 66.85 -29.24
C GLY A 1075 -77.81 66.52 -27.79
N GLY A 1076 -78.49 67.45 -27.11
CA GLY A 1076 -78.94 67.24 -25.74
C GLY A 1076 -79.60 68.46 -25.11
N LEU A 1077 -79.85 68.39 -23.80
CA LEU A 1077 -80.37 69.50 -22.99
C LEU A 1077 -79.27 70.02 -22.05
N ILE A 1078 -79.22 71.33 -21.83
CA ILE A 1078 -78.47 72.02 -20.77
C ILE A 1078 -79.48 72.77 -19.91
N SER A 1079 -79.31 72.71 -18.59
CA SER A 1079 -80.10 73.44 -17.61
C SER A 1079 -79.18 74.03 -16.55
N TYR A 1080 -79.05 75.36 -16.53
CA TYR A 1080 -78.34 76.11 -15.50
C TYR A 1080 -79.34 76.80 -14.56
N THR A 1081 -79.19 76.58 -13.25
CA THR A 1081 -80.11 77.09 -12.22
C THR A 1081 -79.49 78.10 -11.27
N GLY A 1082 -78.20 78.39 -11.40
CA GLY A 1082 -77.44 79.19 -10.42
C GLY A 1082 -77.68 80.70 -10.48
N ASP A 1083 -77.43 81.36 -9.34
CA ASP A 1083 -77.80 82.75 -9.06
C ASP A 1083 -77.09 83.81 -9.93
N ALA A 1084 -76.06 83.42 -10.70
CA ALA A 1084 -75.26 84.32 -11.54
C ALA A 1084 -76.09 85.15 -12.53
N GLY A 1085 -77.28 84.66 -12.92
CA GLY A 1085 -78.20 85.35 -13.80
C GLY A 1085 -79.15 86.35 -13.14
N GLU A 1086 -79.32 86.36 -11.82
CA GLU A 1086 -80.40 87.14 -11.17
C GLU A 1086 -80.20 88.66 -11.28
N ASN A 1087 -78.94 89.12 -11.20
CA ASN A 1087 -78.58 90.53 -11.34
C ASN A 1087 -78.34 90.96 -12.80
N ALA A 1088 -78.57 90.07 -13.78
CA ALA A 1088 -78.37 90.38 -15.19
C ALA A 1088 -79.44 91.33 -15.74
N THR A 1089 -79.05 92.20 -16.66
CA THR A 1089 -79.96 93.12 -17.38
C THR A 1089 -79.64 93.13 -18.87
N GLY A 1090 -80.61 93.52 -19.71
CA GLY A 1090 -80.48 93.50 -21.16
C GLY A 1090 -80.22 92.10 -21.73
N VAL A 1091 -79.40 92.02 -22.78
CA VAL A 1091 -79.09 90.78 -23.51
C VAL A 1091 -78.55 89.67 -22.60
N THR A 1092 -77.78 90.01 -21.56
CA THR A 1092 -77.22 89.02 -20.62
C THR A 1092 -78.30 88.26 -19.84
N ARG A 1093 -79.45 88.88 -19.55
CA ARG A 1093 -80.55 88.19 -18.86
C ARG A 1093 -81.30 87.24 -19.79
N ILE A 1094 -81.45 87.63 -21.05
CA ILE A 1094 -82.03 86.81 -22.12
C ILE A 1094 -81.20 85.53 -22.31
N ALA A 1095 -79.87 85.67 -22.30
CA ALA A 1095 -78.93 84.55 -22.26
C ALA A 1095 -79.16 83.62 -21.05
N PHE A 1096 -79.18 84.13 -19.82
CA PHE A 1096 -79.40 83.29 -18.63
C PHE A 1096 -80.79 82.64 -18.57
N ASP A 1097 -81.85 83.33 -18.99
CA ASP A 1097 -83.21 82.75 -19.03
C ASP A 1097 -83.34 81.64 -20.10
N ALA A 1098 -82.59 81.72 -21.20
CA ALA A 1098 -82.50 80.62 -22.18
C ALA A 1098 -81.76 79.39 -21.63
N LEU A 1099 -80.70 79.60 -20.84
CA LEU A 1099 -79.89 78.52 -20.24
C LEU A 1099 -80.61 77.72 -19.15
N ARG A 1100 -81.76 78.18 -18.65
CA ARG A 1100 -82.65 77.44 -17.71
C ARG A 1100 -83.39 76.25 -18.36
N GLY A 1101 -83.10 75.92 -19.62
CA GLY A 1101 -83.70 74.82 -20.37
C GLY A 1101 -83.34 74.86 -21.85
N PHE A 1102 -82.05 74.80 -22.18
CA PHE A 1102 -81.54 74.97 -23.55
C PHE A 1102 -81.32 73.62 -24.24
N ARG A 1103 -81.96 73.37 -25.38
CA ARG A 1103 -81.62 72.21 -26.23
C ARG A 1103 -80.51 72.63 -27.18
N TYR A 1104 -79.35 71.97 -27.10
CA TYR A 1104 -78.25 72.21 -28.02
C TYR A 1104 -78.22 71.14 -29.12
N ASP A 1105 -77.94 71.54 -30.35
CA ASP A 1105 -77.74 70.67 -31.51
C ASP A 1105 -76.24 70.45 -31.79
N SER A 1106 -75.40 71.39 -31.33
CA SER A 1106 -73.95 71.20 -31.24
C SER A 1106 -73.37 71.90 -30.01
N LEU A 1107 -72.48 71.19 -29.31
CA LEU A 1107 -71.72 71.66 -28.15
C LEU A 1107 -70.25 71.31 -28.38
N ALA A 1108 -69.37 72.29 -28.25
CA ALA A 1108 -67.92 72.14 -28.21
C ALA A 1108 -67.36 72.88 -26.99
N LEU A 1109 -66.25 72.39 -26.46
CA LEU A 1109 -65.55 72.98 -25.32
C LEU A 1109 -64.05 72.80 -25.53
N THR A 1110 -63.26 73.85 -25.30
CA THR A 1110 -61.80 73.78 -25.20
C THR A 1110 -61.36 74.01 -23.75
N LEU A 1111 -60.22 73.41 -23.39
CA LEU A 1111 -59.72 73.38 -22.01
C LEU A 1111 -58.19 73.51 -21.99
N ASP A 1112 -57.70 74.61 -21.43
CA ASP A 1112 -56.28 74.97 -21.39
C ASP A 1112 -55.87 75.49 -20.00
N GLY A 1113 -54.78 74.96 -19.44
CA GLY A 1113 -54.21 75.46 -18.18
C GLY A 1113 -53.80 74.39 -17.18
N ASP A 1114 -53.54 74.82 -15.94
CA ASP A 1114 -53.11 73.97 -14.82
C ASP A 1114 -54.34 73.38 -14.12
N ILE A 1115 -54.47 72.05 -14.09
CA ILE A 1115 -55.60 71.34 -13.45
C ILE A 1115 -55.67 71.63 -11.94
N SER A 1116 -54.54 71.94 -11.29
CA SER A 1116 -54.50 72.36 -9.89
C SER A 1116 -54.78 73.85 -9.67
N GLY A 1117 -54.69 74.65 -10.74
CA GLY A 1117 -54.78 76.12 -10.72
C GLY A 1117 -55.94 76.66 -11.53
N ASP A 1118 -55.77 77.86 -12.09
CA ASP A 1118 -56.72 78.48 -13.02
C ASP A 1118 -56.69 77.77 -14.37
N VAL A 1119 -57.85 77.25 -14.79
CA VAL A 1119 -58.07 76.70 -16.12
C VAL A 1119 -58.89 77.70 -16.93
N LEU A 1120 -58.52 77.89 -18.20
CA LEU A 1120 -59.32 78.57 -19.21
C LEU A 1120 -60.18 77.53 -19.93
N THR A 1121 -61.49 77.64 -19.77
CA THR A 1121 -62.48 76.87 -20.51
C THR A 1121 -63.15 77.80 -21.52
N GLN A 1122 -63.18 77.44 -22.79
CA GLN A 1122 -64.08 78.06 -23.77
C GLN A 1122 -65.18 77.06 -24.08
N ILE A 1123 -66.44 77.50 -24.17
CA ILE A 1123 -67.60 76.63 -24.42
C ILE A 1123 -68.45 77.29 -25.50
N ASP A 1124 -68.48 76.65 -26.66
CA ASP A 1124 -69.14 77.15 -27.86
C ASP A 1124 -70.31 76.19 -28.20
N PHE A 1125 -71.55 76.66 -28.09
CA PHE A 1125 -72.73 75.82 -28.27
C PHE A 1125 -73.92 76.54 -28.87
N SER A 1126 -74.66 75.85 -29.72
CA SER A 1126 -75.79 76.39 -30.47
C SER A 1126 -76.99 75.47 -30.47
N GLY A 1127 -78.18 76.07 -30.55
CA GLY A 1127 -79.47 75.39 -30.47
C GLY A 1127 -80.57 76.34 -30.01
N GLU A 1128 -81.58 75.82 -29.31
CA GLU A 1128 -82.84 76.52 -29.04
C GLU A 1128 -83.24 76.52 -27.56
N ASN A 1129 -83.87 77.60 -27.07
CA ASN A 1129 -84.49 77.59 -25.75
C ASN A 1129 -85.77 76.74 -25.73
N THR A 1130 -85.92 75.90 -24.71
CA THR A 1130 -87.04 74.96 -24.55
C THR A 1130 -87.72 75.12 -23.19
N GLY A 1131 -89.00 74.75 -23.08
CA GLY A 1131 -89.76 74.70 -21.82
C GLY A 1131 -90.10 76.04 -21.16
N ARG A 1132 -89.30 77.10 -21.33
CA ARG A 1132 -89.54 78.45 -20.78
C ARG A 1132 -89.43 79.54 -21.85
N PRO A 1133 -90.44 80.42 -21.99
CA PRO A 1133 -90.37 81.59 -22.87
C PRO A 1133 -89.31 82.59 -22.42
N VAL A 1134 -88.52 83.11 -23.36
CA VAL A 1134 -87.48 84.11 -23.14
C VAL A 1134 -87.92 85.45 -23.74
N ASP A 1135 -87.81 86.53 -22.96
CA ASP A 1135 -88.30 87.87 -23.32
C ASP A 1135 -87.32 88.65 -24.22
N LEU A 1136 -87.67 88.80 -25.49
CA LEU A 1136 -86.87 89.49 -26.51
C LEU A 1136 -87.08 91.02 -26.52
N GLY A 1137 -87.97 91.57 -25.69
CA GLY A 1137 -88.27 93.01 -25.63
C GLY A 1137 -87.05 93.93 -25.52
N PRO A 1138 -85.98 93.59 -24.77
CA PRO A 1138 -84.75 94.37 -24.71
C PRO A 1138 -83.90 94.44 -25.99
N ILE A 1139 -84.12 93.57 -26.99
CA ILE A 1139 -83.32 93.54 -28.24
C ILE A 1139 -84.16 93.94 -29.46
N ALA A 1140 -85.43 93.52 -29.52
CA ALA A 1140 -86.33 93.76 -30.64
C ALA A 1140 -87.66 94.41 -30.18
N PRO A 1141 -87.64 95.64 -29.66
CA PRO A 1141 -88.84 96.33 -29.19
C PRO A 1141 -89.78 96.70 -30.36
N VAL A 1142 -90.86 95.93 -30.54
CA VAL A 1142 -91.90 96.23 -31.55
C VAL A 1142 -92.91 97.25 -30.98
N PRO A 1143 -93.08 98.43 -31.59
CA PRO A 1143 -93.99 99.45 -31.06
C PRO A 1143 -95.44 98.97 -30.98
N GLY A 1144 -96.02 98.95 -29.78
CA GLY A 1144 -97.41 98.58 -29.52
C GLY A 1144 -97.65 97.14 -29.09
N LEU A 1145 -96.62 96.30 -29.03
CA LEU A 1145 -96.68 94.98 -28.37
C LEU A 1145 -95.91 95.02 -27.04
N GLY A 1146 -96.38 94.24 -26.06
CA GLY A 1146 -95.67 94.04 -24.80
C GLY A 1146 -94.49 93.07 -24.93
N ASN A 1147 -93.87 92.73 -23.81
CA ASN A 1147 -92.74 91.78 -23.69
C ASN A 1147 -92.93 90.54 -24.58
N ILE A 1148 -92.07 90.38 -25.58
CA ILE A 1148 -92.19 89.36 -26.62
C ILE A 1148 -91.48 88.10 -26.12
N SER A 1149 -92.22 87.21 -25.47
CA SER A 1149 -91.67 85.97 -24.91
C SER A 1149 -91.77 84.80 -25.89
N VAL A 1150 -90.64 84.17 -26.23
CA VAL A 1150 -90.55 83.17 -27.31
C VAL A 1150 -89.85 81.89 -26.84
N VAL A 1151 -90.26 80.75 -27.40
CA VAL A 1151 -89.64 79.42 -27.25
C VAL A 1151 -89.23 78.95 -28.64
N GLY A 1152 -88.09 78.27 -28.78
CA GLY A 1152 -87.52 77.95 -30.10
C GLY A 1152 -86.74 79.10 -30.73
N VAL A 1153 -86.16 80.01 -29.92
CA VAL A 1153 -85.23 81.03 -30.42
C VAL A 1153 -83.86 80.39 -30.59
N PRO A 1154 -83.23 80.47 -31.78
CA PRO A 1154 -81.87 79.99 -31.97
C PRO A 1154 -80.88 80.93 -31.27
N PHE A 1155 -79.99 80.36 -30.46
CA PHE A 1155 -78.85 81.06 -29.85
C PHE A 1155 -77.53 80.40 -30.28
N ASP A 1156 -76.49 81.21 -30.31
CA ASP A 1156 -75.09 80.82 -30.45
C ASP A 1156 -74.34 81.39 -29.25
N PHE A 1157 -73.94 80.52 -28.32
CA PHE A 1157 -73.30 80.86 -27.06
C PHE A 1157 -71.80 80.59 -27.14
N ASN A 1158 -70.98 81.64 -27.05
CA ASN A 1158 -69.52 81.56 -27.02
C ASN A 1158 -69.07 82.02 -25.61
N VAL A 1159 -68.77 81.08 -24.71
CA VAL A 1159 -68.63 81.33 -23.26
C VAL A 1159 -67.20 81.05 -22.81
N SER A 1160 -66.46 82.09 -22.43
CA SER A 1160 -65.12 81.96 -21.84
C SER A 1160 -65.19 82.02 -20.31
N ILE A 1161 -64.84 80.92 -19.65
CA ILE A 1161 -64.73 80.81 -18.20
C ILE A 1161 -63.25 80.71 -17.83
N ARG A 1162 -62.78 81.52 -16.87
CA ARG A 1162 -61.50 81.30 -16.19
C ARG A 1162 -61.77 81.06 -14.72
N ALA A 1163 -61.48 79.86 -14.24
CA ALA A 1163 -61.76 79.47 -12.86
C ALA A 1163 -60.70 78.50 -12.31
N PRO A 1164 -60.37 78.59 -11.01
CA PRO A 1164 -59.51 77.62 -10.36
C PRO A 1164 -60.27 76.32 -10.14
N PHE A 1165 -59.96 75.30 -10.95
CA PHE A 1165 -60.78 74.09 -11.12
C PHE A 1165 -61.04 73.38 -9.78
N ARG A 1166 -60.02 73.33 -8.91
CA ARG A 1166 -60.12 72.78 -7.55
C ARG A 1166 -61.13 73.50 -6.64
N ARG A 1167 -61.34 74.82 -6.77
CA ARG A 1167 -62.31 75.53 -5.90
C ARG A 1167 -63.76 75.21 -6.26
N LEU A 1168 -64.05 74.84 -7.51
CA LEU A 1168 -65.38 74.34 -7.89
C LEU A 1168 -65.63 72.98 -7.24
N ALA A 1169 -64.74 72.00 -7.45
CA ALA A 1169 -64.90 70.64 -6.93
C ALA A 1169 -64.82 70.55 -5.39
N GLN A 1170 -63.93 71.32 -4.73
CA GLN A 1170 -63.72 71.19 -3.28
C GLN A 1170 -64.79 71.89 -2.42
N THR A 1171 -65.49 72.91 -2.94
CA THR A 1171 -66.50 73.66 -2.15
C THR A 1171 -67.74 72.82 -1.82
N ALA A 1172 -68.04 71.79 -2.62
CA ALA A 1172 -69.14 70.86 -2.37
C ALA A 1172 -68.75 69.64 -1.50
N ALA A 1173 -67.45 69.42 -1.24
CA ALA A 1173 -66.95 68.23 -0.52
C ALA A 1173 -66.86 68.41 1.01
N SER A 1174 -66.98 69.64 1.52
CA SER A 1174 -66.73 69.98 2.94
C SER A 1174 -67.93 69.79 3.88
N ILE A 1175 -69.05 69.24 3.39
CA ILE A 1175 -70.32 69.14 4.14
C ILE A 1175 -70.59 67.71 4.66
N THR A 1176 -69.96 66.69 4.06
CA THR A 1176 -70.40 65.28 4.20
C THR A 1176 -69.60 64.39 5.17
N ASP A 1177 -68.41 64.82 5.62
CA ASP A 1177 -67.65 64.11 6.67
C ASP A 1177 -66.80 65.08 7.55
N PRO A 1178 -67.20 65.35 8.80
CA PRO A 1178 -66.43 66.15 9.75
C PRO A 1178 -65.11 65.50 10.24
N GLY A 1179 -64.95 64.17 10.11
CA GLY A 1179 -63.82 63.43 10.68
C GLY A 1179 -62.47 63.79 10.06
N ALA A 1180 -62.45 64.16 8.78
CA ALA A 1180 -61.23 64.51 8.04
C ALA A 1180 -60.50 65.77 8.55
N ILE A 1181 -61.18 66.64 9.30
CA ILE A 1181 -60.59 67.86 9.87
C ILE A 1181 -59.94 67.54 11.23
N LEU A 1182 -60.61 66.73 12.07
CA LEU A 1182 -60.13 66.36 13.41
C LEU A 1182 -58.79 65.61 13.40
N ASN A 1183 -58.56 64.75 12.40
CA ASN A 1183 -57.28 64.04 12.28
C ASN A 1183 -56.14 64.94 11.75
N ARG A 1184 -56.46 66.03 11.02
CA ARG A 1184 -55.44 66.96 10.52
C ARG A 1184 -55.02 67.96 11.59
N ALA A 1185 -56.00 68.53 12.32
CA ALA A 1185 -55.76 69.39 13.47
C ALA A 1185 -54.95 68.71 14.60
N ARG A 1186 -54.87 67.37 14.60
CA ARG A 1186 -54.11 66.57 15.58
C ARG A 1186 -52.71 66.15 15.10
N GLN A 1187 -52.24 66.67 13.97
CA GLN A 1187 -50.85 66.51 13.50
C GLN A 1187 -50.08 67.84 13.46
N ASP A 1188 -50.78 68.97 13.54
CA ASP A 1188 -50.18 70.32 13.49
C ASP A 1188 -49.86 70.92 14.89
N GLU A 1189 -50.06 70.17 16.00
CA GLU A 1189 -49.78 70.66 17.38
C GLU A 1189 -48.36 70.34 17.92
N ASP A 1190 -47.59 69.45 17.27
CA ASP A 1190 -46.28 68.98 17.76
C ASP A 1190 -45.05 69.69 17.12
N VAL A 1191 -45.20 70.92 16.59
CA VAL A 1191 -44.08 71.72 16.05
C VAL A 1191 -44.18 73.22 16.37
N GLU A 1192 -43.63 73.66 17.50
CA GLU A 1192 -42.87 74.92 17.58
C GLU A 1192 -41.84 74.95 18.74
N VAL A 1193 -40.56 74.90 18.36
CA VAL A 1193 -39.47 75.81 18.76
C VAL A 1193 -39.10 76.01 20.25
N GLU A 1194 -37.83 75.70 20.60
CA GLU A 1194 -37.04 76.52 21.53
C GLU A 1194 -35.55 76.68 21.10
N VAL A 1195 -35.24 77.95 20.77
CA VAL A 1195 -33.99 78.75 20.72
C VAL A 1195 -32.57 78.10 20.88
N ASP A 1196 -31.64 78.62 20.04
CA ASP A 1196 -30.19 78.39 19.98
C ASP A 1196 -29.35 78.93 21.17
N ALA A 1197 -28.28 78.21 21.57
CA ALA A 1197 -27.13 78.78 22.29
C ALA A 1197 -25.82 77.93 22.25
N GLN A 1198 -24.72 78.59 21.84
CA GLN A 1198 -23.32 78.46 22.32
C GLN A 1198 -22.42 77.28 21.86
N THR A 1199 -21.44 77.62 21.00
CA THR A 1199 -20.10 76.99 20.90
C THR A 1199 -19.20 77.43 22.08
N PRO A 1200 -18.11 76.70 22.42
CA PRO A 1200 -16.80 77.13 21.88
C PRO A 1200 -15.72 76.04 21.63
N ALA A 1201 -14.87 76.31 20.63
CA ALA A 1201 -13.44 75.99 20.47
C ALA A 1201 -12.84 74.59 20.86
N PRO A 1202 -12.13 73.91 19.92
CA PRO A 1202 -11.30 72.74 20.23
C PRO A 1202 -9.86 73.10 20.65
N ALA A 1203 -9.21 72.20 21.41
CA ALA A 1203 -7.78 72.22 21.73
C ALA A 1203 -7.20 70.78 21.68
N PRO A 1204 -5.88 70.56 21.42
CA PRO A 1204 -5.53 69.49 20.47
C PRO A 1204 -4.37 68.54 20.89
N VAL A 1205 -4.11 67.56 20.01
CA VAL A 1205 -2.88 66.72 19.90
C VAL A 1205 -2.65 65.65 20.99
N ASP A 1206 -2.53 64.37 20.57
CA ASP A 1206 -1.23 63.67 20.66
C ASP A 1206 -1.06 62.50 19.67
N GLN A 1207 0.19 62.08 19.47
CA GLN A 1207 0.64 60.99 18.59
C GLN A 1207 1.11 59.76 19.39
N PRO A 1208 1.03 58.53 18.82
CA PRO A 1208 1.76 57.38 19.34
C PRO A 1208 3.15 57.24 18.68
N GLY A 1209 4.21 57.60 19.42
CA GLY A 1209 5.59 57.19 19.11
C GLY A 1209 5.89 55.73 19.53
N PRO A 1210 7.02 55.14 19.09
CA PRO A 1210 7.28 53.70 19.21
C PRO A 1210 7.95 53.26 20.52
N GLY A 1211 7.68 52.04 20.99
CA GLY A 1211 8.44 51.46 22.11
C GLY A 1211 7.98 50.10 22.67
N THR A 1212 8.49 49.00 22.12
CA THR A 1212 8.80 47.72 22.80
C THR A 1212 7.91 47.20 23.94
N ARG A 1213 7.19 46.10 23.68
CA ARG A 1213 7.58 44.80 24.26
C ARG A 1213 7.14 43.62 23.38
#